data_AF-A0A1T1HBA4-F1
#
_entry.id   AF-A0A1T1HBA4-F1
#
_cell.length_a   1.000
_cell.length_b   1.000
_cell.length_c   1.000
_cell.angle_alpha   90.00
_cell.angle_beta   90.00
_cell.angle_gamma   90.00
#
_symmetry.space_group_name_H-M   'P 1'
#
loop_
_entity.id
_entity.type
_entity.pdbx_description
1 polymer ?
#
loop_
_entity_poly.entity_id
_entity_poly.type
_entity_poly.pdbx_seq_one_letter_code
_entity_poly.pdbx_strand_id
1 'polypeptide(L)'
;MMLQGLRWAKKHQAERAFIWLSAKIYRLKQELPEALAAHQGMRKLLKVIAGVLMNEWQSKGALADFEQSIRLGYYYGLTYPLIDDLQDSQLLTADQQRCFNLALEHSILQGVVHRPALEKTDLAPDPCSAGIQTRWLNYVFDELAEAFSFIQQQQSGHFEAFLDQAYIFLKSQQADAGPVWLGMINKSSRSRILADALVSNRVTLGNYQYFGLFNQLHDDLKDVDLDYPEGNITPFVALIHQNSLYDGVHPYRLYWALLHHLIYRCYRNEPQTKSLLIKRCINSHKSLLETLGKAGFSERMGRLTQGCPELQPIQQAVLSALDLPLEMGWLDKLFSTQLQQQLQEKQSEQKDAGALTQRIKAIQAEIRKQLPLSAGNPLEEAANYSLSAGGKYFRGVLCVLYGQDCLNLTFDEIAPVVRFIEYMHTASLILDDKPSQDNSDLRRGKPTLHQHLKSEAKAEISAVNLILKAVETHAGMGRFKAEHLLKSLEYASQLSQKICHGQWLDLEAQGKSLTIEALEEISLKKTAYAIESALVLPALLTGQPEQHIACLQQYAYHLGIAFQIKDDLLDVESDEATLGKPAQLDARNQASTFVRCLGRQGATEHLYRHYYRAIEAISDIDNSQALTQMATWLLERRS
;
A
#
# COMPACT_ATOMS: atom_id res chain seq x y z
N MET A 1 8.84 -7.50 -1.96
CA MET A 1 8.07 -6.75 -2.99
C MET A 1 8.46 -5.25 -3.14
N MET A 2 8.33 -4.43 -2.10
CA MET A 2 8.39 -2.96 -2.22
C MET A 2 9.77 -2.36 -2.62
N LEU A 3 10.88 -2.92 -2.09
CA LEU A 3 12.23 -2.47 -2.44
C LEU A 3 12.58 -2.77 -3.92
N GLN A 4 12.16 -3.93 -4.44
CA GLN A 4 12.38 -4.30 -5.83
C GLN A 4 11.56 -3.39 -6.77
N GLY A 5 10.31 -3.07 -6.40
CA GLY A 5 9.48 -2.11 -7.13
C GLY A 5 10.09 -0.70 -7.16
N LEU A 6 10.63 -0.23 -6.04
CA LEU A 6 11.34 1.05 -5.96
C LEU A 6 12.62 1.06 -6.82
N ARG A 7 13.46 0.03 -6.71
CA ARG A 7 14.69 -0.09 -7.52
C ARG A 7 14.38 -0.12 -9.02
N TRP A 8 13.31 -0.82 -9.39
CA TRP A 8 12.80 -0.81 -10.76
C TRP A 8 12.32 0.58 -11.17
N ALA A 9 11.51 1.26 -10.34
CA ALA A 9 11.02 2.60 -10.61
C ALA A 9 12.17 3.60 -10.79
N LYS A 10 13.21 3.53 -9.95
CA LYS A 10 14.43 4.34 -10.03
C LYS A 10 15.17 4.16 -11.35
N LYS A 11 15.36 2.90 -11.78
CA LYS A 11 15.97 2.57 -13.08
C LYS A 11 15.21 3.20 -14.26
N HIS A 12 13.90 3.39 -14.12
CA HIS A 12 13.01 3.92 -15.14
C HIS A 12 12.54 5.36 -14.88
N GLN A 13 13.18 6.11 -13.96
CA GLN A 13 12.82 7.50 -13.59
C GLN A 13 11.35 7.68 -13.16
N ALA A 14 10.78 6.65 -12.57
CA ALA A 14 9.37 6.50 -12.26
C ALA A 14 9.05 6.59 -10.76
N GLU A 15 10.02 7.00 -9.93
CA GLU A 15 9.91 6.96 -8.48
C GLU A 15 8.69 7.72 -7.95
N ARG A 16 8.42 8.91 -8.51
CA ARG A 16 7.28 9.75 -8.11
C ARG A 16 5.95 9.04 -8.35
N ALA A 17 5.77 8.48 -9.54
CA ALA A 17 4.57 7.74 -9.91
C ALA A 17 4.38 6.48 -9.05
N PHE A 18 5.47 5.77 -8.73
CA PHE A 18 5.44 4.60 -7.86
C PHE A 18 5.07 4.96 -6.41
N ILE A 19 5.65 6.03 -5.86
CA ILE A 19 5.32 6.55 -4.52
C ILE A 19 3.85 6.96 -4.46
N TRP A 20 3.38 7.71 -5.47
CA TRP A 20 1.99 8.12 -5.60
C TRP A 20 1.04 6.91 -5.63
N LEU A 21 1.36 5.90 -6.46
CA LEU A 21 0.55 4.69 -6.58
C LEU A 21 0.50 3.90 -5.26
N SER A 22 1.63 3.77 -4.57
CA SER A 22 1.68 3.09 -3.27
C SER A 22 0.84 3.80 -2.22
N ALA A 23 0.91 5.14 -2.17
CA ALA A 23 0.07 5.95 -1.28
C ALA A 23 -1.42 5.77 -1.60
N LYS A 24 -1.79 5.80 -2.89
CA LYS A 24 -3.17 5.59 -3.37
C LYS A 24 -3.71 4.21 -3.03
N ILE A 25 -2.94 3.15 -3.28
CA ILE A 25 -3.34 1.77 -2.95
C ILE A 25 -3.49 1.59 -1.44
N TYR A 26 -2.60 2.18 -0.65
CA TYR A 26 -2.69 2.12 0.80
C TYR A 26 -3.96 2.79 1.31
N ARG A 27 -4.25 4.02 0.84
CA ARG A 27 -5.45 4.75 1.23
C ARG A 27 -6.72 4.01 0.83
N LEU A 28 -6.75 3.45 -0.38
CA LEU A 28 -7.84 2.61 -0.86
C LEU A 28 -8.12 1.43 0.08
N LYS A 29 -7.08 0.78 0.64
CA LYS A 29 -7.25 -0.31 1.60
C LYS A 29 -7.72 0.14 2.99
N GLN A 30 -7.33 1.33 3.43
CA GLN A 30 -7.72 1.84 4.75
C GLN A 30 -9.16 2.36 4.76
N GLU A 31 -9.57 3.02 3.67
CA GLU A 31 -10.89 3.61 3.59
C GLU A 31 -11.95 2.59 3.18
N LEU A 32 -11.65 1.59 2.35
CA LEU A 32 -12.66 0.60 1.94
C LEU A 32 -12.93 -0.48 3.00
N PRO A 33 -14.19 -0.96 3.14
CA PRO A 33 -14.51 -2.16 3.90
C PRO A 33 -13.70 -3.37 3.46
N GLU A 34 -13.37 -4.26 4.40
CA GLU A 34 -12.53 -5.44 4.14
C GLU A 34 -13.09 -6.35 3.03
N ALA A 35 -14.42 -6.41 2.89
CA ALA A 35 -15.10 -7.14 1.82
C ALA A 35 -14.80 -6.60 0.41
N LEU A 36 -14.56 -5.28 0.25
CA LEU A 36 -14.15 -4.65 -1.03
C LEU A 36 -12.64 -4.56 -1.18
N ALA A 37 -11.94 -4.36 -0.05
CA ALA A 37 -10.48 -4.38 -0.01
C ALA A 37 -9.88 -5.80 -0.15
N ALA A 38 -10.74 -6.82 -0.31
CA ALA A 38 -10.37 -8.21 -0.45
C ALA A 38 -9.37 -8.45 -1.59
N HIS A 39 -8.59 -9.52 -1.45
CA HIS A 39 -7.45 -9.82 -2.31
C HIS A 39 -7.76 -9.87 -3.82
N GLN A 40 -9.00 -10.20 -4.21
CA GLN A 40 -9.40 -10.30 -5.62
C GLN A 40 -9.52 -8.92 -6.30
N GLY A 41 -10.16 -7.92 -5.67
CA GLY A 41 -10.33 -6.57 -6.25
C GLY A 41 -8.99 -5.84 -6.44
N MET A 42 -8.10 -5.92 -5.45
CA MET A 42 -6.74 -5.38 -5.55
C MET A 42 -5.90 -6.06 -6.64
N ARG A 43 -6.11 -7.38 -6.85
CA ARG A 43 -5.44 -8.12 -7.93
C ARG A 43 -5.93 -7.67 -9.31
N LYS A 44 -7.24 -7.45 -9.48
CA LYS A 44 -7.82 -6.91 -10.72
C LYS A 44 -7.26 -5.51 -11.00
N LEU A 45 -7.23 -4.62 -10.01
CA LEU A 45 -6.63 -3.28 -10.11
C LEU A 45 -5.17 -3.32 -10.60
N LEU A 46 -4.33 -4.14 -9.97
CA LEU A 46 -2.91 -4.28 -10.35
C LEU A 46 -2.75 -4.86 -11.77
N LYS A 47 -3.60 -5.81 -12.18
CA LYS A 47 -3.62 -6.36 -13.54
C LYS A 47 -3.96 -5.27 -14.58
N VAL A 48 -4.91 -4.38 -14.29
CA VAL A 48 -5.29 -3.28 -15.20
C VAL A 48 -4.16 -2.28 -15.34
N ILE A 49 -3.52 -1.88 -14.23
CA ILE A 49 -2.35 -1.00 -14.25
C ILE A 49 -1.27 -1.59 -15.14
N ALA A 50 -0.95 -2.89 -14.98
CA ALA A 50 0.03 -3.57 -15.80
C ALA A 50 -0.37 -3.61 -17.28
N GLY A 51 -1.65 -3.86 -17.59
CA GLY A 51 -2.16 -3.87 -18.96
C GLY A 51 -2.07 -2.52 -19.67
N VAL A 52 -2.38 -1.43 -18.97
CA VAL A 52 -2.26 -0.06 -19.51
C VAL A 52 -0.80 0.30 -19.79
N LEU A 53 0.11 -0.04 -18.86
CA LEU A 53 1.55 0.17 -19.06
C LEU A 53 2.11 -0.61 -20.25
N MET A 54 1.64 -1.85 -20.46
CA MET A 54 2.04 -2.67 -21.62
C MET A 54 1.59 -2.05 -22.95
N ASN A 55 0.38 -1.50 -23.01
CA ASN A 55 -0.16 -0.92 -24.25
C ASN A 55 0.56 0.40 -24.63
N GLU A 56 0.85 1.25 -23.64
CA GLU A 56 1.69 2.45 -23.82
C GLU A 56 3.09 2.09 -24.32
N TRP A 57 3.73 1.07 -23.74
CA TRP A 57 5.04 0.58 -24.21
C TRP A 57 4.97 0.10 -25.66
N GLN A 58 3.93 -0.67 -26.01
CA GLN A 58 3.77 -1.25 -27.35
C GLN A 58 3.48 -0.20 -28.42
N SER A 59 2.70 0.83 -28.11
CA SER A 59 2.31 1.86 -29.08
C SER A 59 3.41 2.87 -29.39
N LYS A 60 4.23 3.23 -28.39
CA LYS A 60 5.24 4.29 -28.53
C LYS A 60 6.68 3.78 -28.62
N GLY A 61 6.94 2.50 -28.34
CA GLY A 61 8.29 1.91 -28.30
C GLY A 61 9.19 2.45 -27.17
N ALA A 62 8.70 3.43 -26.41
CA ALA A 62 9.28 4.04 -25.23
C ALA A 62 8.14 4.59 -24.36
N LEU A 63 8.22 4.42 -23.04
CA LEU A 63 7.30 5.06 -22.09
C LEU A 63 7.69 6.54 -21.94
N ALA A 64 7.18 7.40 -22.83
CA ALA A 64 7.51 8.82 -22.85
C ALA A 64 6.95 9.58 -21.63
N ASP A 65 5.82 9.13 -21.04
CA ASP A 65 5.26 9.67 -19.80
C ASP A 65 4.77 8.54 -18.87
N PHE A 66 5.73 7.95 -18.15
CA PHE A 66 5.51 6.84 -17.23
C PHE A 66 4.52 7.18 -16.10
N GLU A 67 4.52 8.43 -15.64
CA GLU A 67 3.67 8.89 -14.56
C GLU A 67 2.21 8.97 -15.01
N GLN A 68 1.96 9.53 -16.20
CA GLN A 68 0.64 9.57 -16.79
C GLN A 68 0.07 8.16 -17.00
N SER A 69 0.86 7.23 -17.53
CA SER A 69 0.40 5.85 -17.79
C SER A 69 0.02 5.10 -16.51
N ILE A 70 0.80 5.26 -15.42
CA ILE A 70 0.46 4.67 -14.12
C ILE A 70 -0.84 5.24 -13.57
N ARG A 71 -1.00 6.57 -13.60
CA ARG A 71 -2.20 7.24 -13.08
C ARG A 71 -3.44 6.82 -13.86
N LEU A 72 -3.36 6.80 -15.20
CA LEU A 72 -4.43 6.28 -16.05
C LEU A 72 -4.75 4.82 -15.71
N GLY A 73 -3.74 3.96 -15.61
CA GLY A 73 -3.92 2.56 -15.24
C GLY A 73 -4.61 2.38 -13.88
N TYR A 74 -4.25 3.20 -12.90
CA TYR A 74 -4.88 3.19 -11.58
C TYR A 74 -6.35 3.59 -11.65
N TYR A 75 -6.65 4.76 -12.23
CA TYR A 75 -8.01 5.29 -12.28
C TYR A 75 -8.96 4.41 -13.10
N TYR A 76 -8.50 3.79 -14.20
CA TYR A 76 -9.32 2.76 -14.88
C TYR A 76 -9.47 1.51 -14.05
N GLY A 77 -8.39 1.06 -13.39
CA GLY A 77 -8.47 -0.12 -12.55
C GLY A 77 -9.42 0.04 -11.36
N LEU A 78 -9.70 1.26 -10.91
CA LEU A 78 -10.68 1.54 -9.85
C LEU A 78 -12.10 1.12 -10.22
N THR A 79 -12.46 0.95 -11.50
CA THR A 79 -13.79 0.46 -11.88
C THR A 79 -14.11 -0.92 -11.31
N TYR A 80 -13.08 -1.72 -11.00
CA TYR A 80 -13.28 -3.02 -10.35
C TYR A 80 -13.64 -2.88 -8.87
N PRO A 81 -12.76 -2.40 -7.97
CA PRO A 81 -13.07 -2.34 -6.55
C PRO A 81 -14.18 -1.33 -6.21
N LEU A 82 -14.36 -0.26 -6.99
CA LEU A 82 -15.26 0.84 -6.66
C LEU A 82 -16.62 0.81 -7.37
N ILE A 83 -16.75 0.03 -8.44
CA ILE A 83 -18.01 -0.07 -9.20
C ILE A 83 -18.45 -1.53 -9.29
N ASP A 84 -17.64 -2.41 -9.89
CA ASP A 84 -17.96 -3.83 -10.13
C ASP A 84 -18.13 -4.61 -8.81
N ASP A 85 -17.07 -4.70 -8.01
CA ASP A 85 -17.06 -5.45 -6.76
C ASP A 85 -18.02 -4.82 -5.73
N LEU A 86 -18.26 -3.51 -5.80
CA LEU A 86 -19.22 -2.81 -4.92
C LEU A 86 -20.67 -3.15 -5.28
N GLN A 87 -21.02 -3.13 -6.57
CA GLN A 87 -22.35 -3.51 -7.05
C GLN A 87 -22.68 -4.98 -6.76
N ASP A 88 -21.68 -5.84 -6.84
CA ASP A 88 -21.83 -7.27 -6.56
C ASP A 88 -21.73 -7.58 -5.04
N SER A 89 -21.42 -6.57 -4.20
CA SER A 89 -21.34 -6.74 -2.74
C SER A 89 -22.68 -6.61 -2.05
N GLN A 90 -22.83 -7.28 -0.89
CA GLN A 90 -23.98 -7.10 0.01
C GLN A 90 -23.83 -5.90 0.96
N LEU A 91 -22.94 -4.95 0.65
CA LEU A 91 -22.62 -3.81 1.54
C LEU A 91 -23.62 -2.66 1.46
N LEU A 92 -24.34 -2.54 0.35
CA LEU A 92 -25.37 -1.53 0.14
C LEU A 92 -26.76 -2.19 0.22
N THR A 93 -27.72 -1.50 0.83
CA THR A 93 -29.13 -1.91 0.72
C THR A 93 -29.63 -1.72 -0.71
N ALA A 94 -30.74 -2.36 -1.08
CA ALA A 94 -31.31 -2.23 -2.43
C ALA A 94 -31.57 -0.76 -2.84
N ASP A 95 -32.04 0.06 -1.90
CA ASP A 95 -32.27 1.49 -2.12
C ASP A 95 -30.95 2.27 -2.26
N GLN A 96 -29.95 1.97 -1.44
CA GLN A 96 -28.62 2.59 -1.54
C GLN A 96 -27.92 2.22 -2.84
N GLN A 97 -28.06 0.96 -3.28
CA GLN A 97 -27.54 0.48 -4.56
C GLN A 97 -28.19 1.21 -5.74
N ARG A 98 -29.50 1.42 -5.68
CA ARG A 98 -30.23 2.23 -6.69
C ARG A 98 -29.73 3.68 -6.70
N CYS A 99 -29.59 4.31 -5.54
CA CYS A 99 -29.08 5.68 -5.42
C CYS A 99 -27.65 5.82 -5.94
N PHE A 100 -26.77 4.88 -5.60
CA PHE A 100 -25.39 4.84 -6.11
C PHE A 100 -25.35 4.75 -7.63
N ASN A 101 -26.17 3.86 -8.22
CA ASN A 101 -26.27 3.68 -9.66
C ASN A 101 -26.81 4.93 -10.38
N LEU A 102 -27.81 5.61 -9.81
CA LEU A 102 -28.33 6.88 -10.34
C LEU A 102 -27.28 8.00 -10.29
N ALA A 103 -26.51 8.07 -9.21
CA ALA A 103 -25.45 9.06 -9.07
C ALA A 103 -24.33 8.84 -10.09
N LEU A 104 -23.91 7.58 -10.34
CA LEU A 104 -22.96 7.25 -11.39
C LEU A 104 -23.49 7.61 -12.79
N GLU A 105 -24.75 7.28 -13.06
CA GLU A 105 -25.38 7.60 -14.34
C GLU A 105 -25.44 9.10 -14.59
N HIS A 106 -25.91 9.87 -13.61
CA HIS A 106 -25.93 11.32 -13.70
C HIS A 106 -24.52 11.90 -13.87
N SER A 107 -23.53 11.32 -13.19
CA SER A 107 -22.14 11.77 -13.28
C SER A 107 -21.55 11.57 -14.70
N ILE A 108 -21.84 10.44 -15.33
CA ILE A 108 -21.39 10.16 -16.70
C ILE A 108 -22.09 11.09 -17.70
N LEU A 109 -23.40 11.30 -17.56
CA LEU A 109 -24.18 12.15 -18.47
C LEU A 109 -23.79 13.63 -18.38
N GLN A 110 -23.47 14.12 -17.19
CA GLN A 110 -23.06 15.53 -16.98
C GLN A 110 -21.56 15.76 -17.21
N GLY A 111 -20.78 14.69 -17.32
CA GLY A 111 -19.33 14.79 -17.44
C GLY A 111 -18.64 15.25 -16.15
N VAL A 112 -19.34 15.23 -15.01
CA VAL A 112 -18.86 15.68 -13.68
C VAL A 112 -19.38 14.73 -12.61
N VAL A 113 -18.51 14.29 -11.70
CA VAL A 113 -18.94 13.42 -10.60
C VAL A 113 -19.72 14.23 -9.56
N HIS A 114 -21.02 13.96 -9.47
CA HIS A 114 -21.91 14.56 -8.48
C HIS A 114 -22.03 13.65 -7.28
N ARG A 115 -21.73 14.19 -6.08
CA ARG A 115 -22.08 13.52 -4.84
C ARG A 115 -23.61 13.49 -4.71
N PRO A 116 -24.22 12.38 -4.26
CA PRO A 116 -25.63 12.39 -3.88
C PRO A 116 -25.88 13.53 -2.88
N ALA A 117 -26.85 14.40 -3.14
CA ALA A 117 -27.05 15.62 -2.36
C ALA A 117 -27.26 15.30 -0.87
N LEU A 118 -26.30 15.75 -0.07
CA LEU A 118 -26.43 15.85 1.38
C LEU A 118 -27.17 17.17 1.65
N GLU A 119 -28.41 17.05 2.13
CA GLU A 119 -29.26 18.07 2.77
C GLU A 119 -30.39 18.75 1.96
N LYS A 120 -31.56 18.65 2.60
CA LYS A 120 -32.79 19.46 2.53
C LYS A 120 -32.71 20.74 1.68
N THR A 121 -33.40 20.76 0.53
CA THR A 121 -34.09 21.96 0.04
C THR A 121 -35.26 21.59 -0.89
N ASP A 122 -36.28 22.46 -0.88
CA ASP A 122 -37.65 22.31 -1.40
C ASP A 122 -37.82 22.10 -2.92
N LEU A 123 -37.25 21.05 -3.50
CA LEU A 123 -37.51 20.67 -4.90
C LEU A 123 -37.74 19.16 -5.06
N ALA A 124 -39.03 18.78 -5.13
CA ALA A 124 -39.56 17.43 -5.44
C ALA A 124 -39.13 16.29 -4.48
N PRO A 125 -39.92 15.22 -4.33
CA PRO A 125 -39.53 14.10 -3.47
C PRO A 125 -38.41 13.31 -4.16
N ASP A 126 -37.17 13.65 -3.82
CA ASP A 126 -35.98 12.91 -4.23
C ASP A 126 -36.04 11.47 -3.67
N PRO A 127 -35.93 10.40 -4.49
CA PRO A 127 -36.01 9.01 -4.03
C PRO A 127 -34.91 8.58 -3.05
N CYS A 128 -33.90 9.42 -2.80
CA CYS A 128 -32.70 9.08 -2.03
C CYS A 128 -32.64 9.74 -0.64
N SER A 129 -33.77 9.83 0.09
CA SER A 129 -33.81 10.41 1.44
C SER A 129 -33.21 9.52 2.54
N ALA A 130 -32.72 8.32 2.23
CA ALA A 130 -31.99 7.46 3.15
C ALA A 130 -30.47 7.66 2.95
N GLY A 131 -29.92 8.63 3.67
CA GLY A 131 -28.53 9.08 3.52
C GLY A 131 -27.53 7.93 3.51
N ILE A 132 -26.67 7.90 2.50
CA ILE A 132 -25.51 7.02 2.51
C ILE A 132 -24.43 7.66 3.39
N GLN A 133 -24.53 7.48 4.70
CA GLN A 133 -23.57 8.04 5.66
C GLN A 133 -22.51 7.02 6.05
N THR A 134 -21.69 6.63 5.09
CA THR A 134 -20.46 5.90 5.41
C THR A 134 -19.27 6.60 4.77
N ARG A 135 -18.28 6.93 5.61
CA ARG A 135 -17.01 7.59 5.23
C ARG A 135 -16.37 6.97 4.00
N TRP A 136 -16.43 5.64 3.89
CA TRP A 136 -15.84 4.90 2.79
C TRP A 136 -16.54 5.14 1.44
N LEU A 137 -17.85 5.43 1.41
CA LEU A 137 -18.53 5.76 0.16
C LEU A 137 -18.23 7.19 -0.29
N ASN A 138 -18.06 8.13 0.64
CA ASN A 138 -17.56 9.47 0.29
C ASN A 138 -16.18 9.37 -0.36
N TYR A 139 -15.30 8.55 0.20
CA TYR A 139 -13.99 8.28 -0.41
C TYR A 139 -14.11 7.69 -1.82
N VAL A 140 -15.05 6.75 -2.05
CA VAL A 140 -15.32 6.20 -3.39
C VAL A 140 -15.66 7.31 -4.40
N PHE A 141 -16.59 8.21 -4.05
CA PHE A 141 -16.96 9.31 -4.95
C PHE A 141 -15.83 10.31 -5.16
N ASP A 142 -15.01 10.57 -4.15
CA ASP A 142 -13.86 11.48 -4.27
C ASP A 142 -12.78 10.91 -5.21
N GLU A 143 -12.47 9.61 -5.08
CA GLU A 143 -11.56 8.93 -5.99
C GLU A 143 -12.11 8.88 -7.43
N LEU A 144 -13.41 8.66 -7.60
CA LEU A 144 -14.06 8.71 -8.92
C LEU A 144 -14.02 10.13 -9.51
N ALA A 145 -14.24 11.17 -8.70
CA ALA A 145 -14.18 12.57 -9.14
C ALA A 145 -12.77 12.96 -9.59
N GLU A 146 -11.76 12.56 -8.82
CA GLU A 146 -10.35 12.76 -9.19
C GLU A 146 -10.00 12.03 -10.49
N ALA A 147 -10.43 10.76 -10.62
CA ALA A 147 -10.28 9.98 -11.83
C ALA A 147 -10.89 10.70 -13.05
N PHE A 148 -12.12 11.19 -12.91
CA PHE A 148 -12.85 11.89 -13.97
C PHE A 148 -12.14 13.16 -14.43
N SER A 149 -11.75 14.00 -13.47
CA SER A 149 -11.04 15.25 -13.74
C SER A 149 -9.69 14.99 -14.42
N PHE A 150 -8.94 13.99 -13.94
CA PHE A 150 -7.67 13.60 -14.53
C PHE A 150 -7.86 13.11 -15.97
N ILE A 151 -8.80 12.20 -16.21
CA ILE A 151 -9.08 11.67 -17.56
C ILE A 151 -9.50 12.79 -18.51
N GLN A 152 -10.37 13.70 -18.06
CA GLN A 152 -10.84 14.85 -18.85
C GLN A 152 -9.69 15.76 -19.29
N GLN A 153 -8.76 16.08 -18.37
CA GLN A 153 -7.60 16.93 -18.67
C GLN A 153 -6.66 16.30 -19.70
N GLN A 154 -6.49 14.98 -19.66
CA GLN A 154 -5.61 14.25 -20.58
C GLN A 154 -6.23 14.07 -21.98
N GLN A 155 -7.55 14.23 -22.13
CA GLN A 155 -8.31 13.76 -23.30
C GLN A 155 -9.22 14.83 -23.89
N SER A 156 -8.76 16.08 -23.90
CA SER A 156 -9.52 17.28 -24.28
C SER A 156 -10.13 17.30 -25.71
N GLY A 157 -9.94 16.24 -26.51
CA GLY A 157 -10.60 16.04 -27.82
C GLY A 157 -11.46 14.77 -27.96
N HIS A 158 -11.44 13.85 -26.99
CA HIS A 158 -12.12 12.54 -27.09
C HIS A 158 -12.90 12.14 -25.83
N PHE A 159 -13.09 13.09 -24.90
CA PHE A 159 -13.79 12.84 -23.64
C PHE A 159 -15.23 12.37 -23.83
N GLU A 160 -15.97 12.90 -24.82
CA GLU A 160 -17.33 12.44 -25.13
C GLU A 160 -17.39 10.95 -25.50
N ALA A 161 -16.43 10.47 -26.29
CA ALA A 161 -16.34 9.04 -26.62
C ALA A 161 -16.05 8.19 -25.38
N PHE A 162 -15.29 8.70 -24.41
CA PHE A 162 -15.11 8.04 -23.11
C PHE A 162 -16.41 8.00 -22.30
N LEU A 163 -17.16 9.11 -22.24
CA LEU A 163 -18.45 9.16 -21.54
C LEU A 163 -19.45 8.15 -22.14
N ASP A 164 -19.51 8.06 -23.46
CA ASP A 164 -20.34 7.07 -24.16
C ASP A 164 -19.97 5.64 -23.76
N GLN A 165 -18.67 5.32 -23.75
CA GLN A 165 -18.19 3.99 -23.35
C GLN A 165 -18.43 3.72 -21.85
N ALA A 166 -18.25 4.71 -20.99
CA ALA A 166 -18.52 4.60 -19.55
C ALA A 166 -20.02 4.36 -19.29
N TYR A 167 -20.89 5.06 -20.02
CA TYR A 167 -22.35 4.90 -19.93
C TYR A 167 -22.77 3.50 -20.39
N ILE A 168 -22.23 3.05 -21.53
CA ILE A 168 -22.44 1.71 -22.07
C ILE A 168 -21.97 0.63 -21.06
N PHE A 169 -20.82 0.83 -20.41
CA PHE A 169 -20.32 -0.05 -19.35
C PHE A 169 -21.27 -0.11 -18.15
N LEU A 170 -21.67 1.05 -17.62
CA LEU A 170 -22.59 1.14 -16.47
C LEU A 170 -23.93 0.46 -16.78
N LYS A 171 -24.49 0.66 -17.98
CA LYS A 171 -25.75 0.02 -18.38
C LYS A 171 -25.61 -1.50 -18.56
N SER A 172 -24.46 -2.01 -19.00
CA SER A 172 -24.24 -3.47 -19.02
C SER A 172 -24.14 -4.09 -17.64
N GLN A 173 -23.74 -3.33 -16.62
CA GLN A 173 -23.72 -3.80 -15.23
C GLN A 173 -25.14 -3.91 -14.64
N GLN A 174 -26.05 -3.04 -15.10
CA GLN A 174 -27.43 -2.94 -14.61
C GLN A 174 -28.43 -3.82 -15.36
N ALA A 175 -28.06 -4.37 -16.51
CA ALA A 175 -28.95 -5.20 -17.31
C ALA A 175 -29.17 -6.57 -16.65
N ASP A 176 -30.44 -6.92 -16.37
CA ASP A 176 -30.81 -8.27 -15.95
C ASP A 176 -30.25 -9.29 -16.94
N ALA A 177 -29.68 -10.36 -16.40
CA ALA A 177 -29.00 -11.44 -17.11
C ALA A 177 -29.90 -12.14 -18.15
N GLY A 178 -30.04 -11.53 -19.33
CA GLY A 178 -30.28 -12.25 -20.57
C GLY A 178 -29.09 -13.15 -20.91
N PRO A 179 -29.30 -14.20 -21.71
CA PRO A 179 -28.77 -15.55 -21.47
C PRO A 179 -27.36 -15.52 -20.85
N VAL A 180 -27.36 -15.84 -19.56
CA VAL A 180 -26.41 -15.69 -18.44
C VAL A 180 -24.89 -15.56 -18.73
N TRP A 181 -24.39 -15.94 -19.91
CA TRP A 181 -22.96 -15.99 -20.24
C TRP A 181 -22.47 -14.82 -21.13
N LEU A 182 -23.28 -14.37 -22.08
CA LEU A 182 -22.94 -13.31 -23.05
C LEU A 182 -23.00 -11.92 -22.39
N GLY A 183 -23.86 -11.76 -21.38
CA GLY A 183 -23.87 -10.62 -20.46
C GLY A 183 -22.59 -10.54 -19.62
N MET A 184 -22.13 -11.66 -19.05
CA MET A 184 -20.90 -11.74 -18.24
C MET A 184 -19.63 -11.39 -19.04
N ILE A 185 -19.49 -11.90 -20.26
CA ILE A 185 -18.33 -11.61 -21.13
C ILE A 185 -18.38 -10.16 -21.65
N ASN A 186 -19.57 -9.61 -21.92
CA ASN A 186 -19.71 -8.19 -22.26
C ASN A 186 -19.42 -7.27 -21.05
N LYS A 187 -19.82 -7.66 -19.84
CA LYS A 187 -19.53 -6.96 -18.57
C LYS A 187 -18.01 -6.84 -18.35
N SER A 188 -17.25 -7.92 -18.54
CA SER A 188 -15.79 -7.95 -18.32
C SER A 188 -14.96 -7.34 -19.47
N SER A 189 -15.40 -7.46 -20.73
CA SER A 189 -14.68 -6.93 -21.89
C SER A 189 -14.76 -5.41 -22.02
N ARG A 190 -15.85 -4.78 -21.55
CA ARG A 190 -16.09 -3.33 -21.68
C ARG A 190 -15.15 -2.45 -20.83
N SER A 191 -14.66 -2.94 -19.69
CA SER A 191 -13.63 -2.24 -18.89
C SER A 191 -12.31 -2.06 -19.67
N ARG A 192 -11.97 -3.04 -20.52
CA ARG A 192 -10.74 -3.01 -21.35
C ARG A 192 -10.90 -2.12 -22.58
N ILE A 193 -12.11 -2.06 -23.14
CA ILE A 193 -12.45 -1.16 -24.26
C ILE A 193 -12.33 0.31 -23.81
N LEU A 194 -12.77 0.61 -22.59
CA LEU A 194 -12.64 1.94 -21.98
C LEU A 194 -11.17 2.39 -21.85
N ALA A 195 -10.29 1.49 -21.41
CA ALA A 195 -8.86 1.78 -21.20
C ALA A 195 -8.08 2.00 -22.52
N ASP A 196 -8.51 1.38 -23.62
CA ASP A 196 -7.77 1.37 -24.90
C ASP A 196 -8.20 2.48 -25.87
N ALA A 197 -9.47 2.91 -25.80
CA ALA A 197 -10.02 4.05 -26.55
C ALA A 197 -9.23 5.35 -26.33
N LEU A 198 -8.46 5.42 -25.25
CA LEU A 198 -7.80 6.62 -24.76
C LEU A 198 -6.29 6.62 -25.02
N VAL A 199 -5.69 5.44 -25.24
CA VAL A 199 -4.26 5.31 -25.58
C VAL A 199 -4.03 5.53 -27.08
N SER A 200 -5.00 5.16 -27.92
CA SER A 200 -4.75 4.97 -29.35
C SER A 200 -5.23 6.10 -30.27
N ASN A 201 -5.99 7.11 -29.77
CA ASN A 201 -6.43 8.31 -30.51
C ASN A 201 -7.00 8.02 -31.93
N ARG A 202 -7.47 6.79 -32.20
CA ARG A 202 -7.91 6.30 -33.51
C ARG A 202 -9.04 5.29 -33.31
N VAL A 203 -10.26 5.75 -33.09
CA VAL A 203 -11.37 4.84 -32.73
C VAL A 203 -12.40 4.68 -33.87
N THR A 204 -12.62 3.42 -34.27
CA THR A 204 -13.88 2.90 -34.80
C THR A 204 -14.38 1.79 -33.86
N LEU A 205 -15.55 1.98 -33.25
CA LEU A 205 -16.14 1.16 -32.16
C LEU A 205 -16.10 -0.37 -32.38
N GLY A 206 -16.20 -0.86 -33.62
CA GLY A 206 -16.35 -2.29 -33.90
C GLY A 206 -15.13 -3.14 -33.55
N ASN A 207 -13.91 -2.63 -33.75
CA ASN A 207 -12.68 -3.44 -33.63
C ASN A 207 -12.34 -3.83 -32.19
N TYR A 208 -12.66 -2.96 -31.23
CA TYR A 208 -12.29 -3.12 -29.82
C TYR A 208 -13.23 -4.05 -29.07
N GLN A 209 -14.50 -4.13 -29.46
CA GLN A 209 -15.42 -5.14 -28.93
C GLN A 209 -14.87 -6.55 -29.15
N TYR A 210 -14.38 -6.85 -30.35
CA TYR A 210 -13.77 -8.14 -30.66
C TYR A 210 -12.47 -8.37 -29.89
N PHE A 211 -11.70 -7.32 -29.60
CA PHE A 211 -10.45 -7.41 -28.85
C PHE A 211 -10.67 -7.67 -27.36
N GLY A 212 -11.65 -7.00 -26.76
CA GLY A 212 -12.08 -7.24 -25.38
C GLY A 212 -12.63 -8.66 -25.19
N LEU A 213 -13.49 -9.12 -26.11
CA LEU A 213 -14.00 -10.50 -26.13
C LEU A 213 -12.87 -11.52 -26.26
N PHE A 214 -11.91 -11.27 -27.15
CA PHE A 214 -10.73 -12.12 -27.31
C PHE A 214 -9.91 -12.21 -26.03
N ASN A 215 -9.63 -11.07 -25.38
CA ASN A 215 -8.86 -11.04 -24.14
C ASN A 215 -9.57 -11.75 -22.99
N GLN A 216 -10.90 -11.67 -22.90
CA GLN A 216 -11.65 -12.38 -21.87
C GLN A 216 -11.55 -13.90 -22.06
N LEU A 217 -11.86 -14.39 -23.28
CA LEU A 217 -11.74 -15.81 -23.60
C LEU A 217 -10.30 -16.31 -23.47
N HIS A 218 -9.31 -15.46 -23.74
CA HIS A 218 -7.90 -15.79 -23.54
C HIS A 218 -7.56 -16.08 -22.07
N ASP A 219 -8.08 -15.28 -21.15
CA ASP A 219 -7.83 -15.43 -19.72
C ASP A 219 -8.63 -16.62 -19.16
N ASP A 220 -9.92 -16.73 -19.53
CA ASP A 220 -10.77 -17.87 -19.14
C ASP A 220 -10.16 -19.22 -19.56
N LEU A 221 -9.46 -19.28 -20.70
CA LEU A 221 -8.76 -20.49 -21.16
C LEU A 221 -7.58 -20.87 -20.27
N LYS A 222 -6.89 -19.90 -19.66
CA LYS A 222 -5.77 -20.14 -18.75
C LYS A 222 -6.25 -20.52 -17.34
N ASP A 223 -7.31 -19.86 -16.89
CA ASP A 223 -7.75 -19.91 -15.50
C ASP A 223 -8.79 -21.03 -15.22
N VAL A 224 -9.14 -21.86 -16.22
CA VAL A 224 -10.11 -22.98 -16.09
C VAL A 224 -9.90 -23.82 -14.81
N ASP A 225 -8.65 -24.18 -14.51
CA ASP A 225 -8.32 -25.07 -13.39
C ASP A 225 -8.39 -24.37 -12.02
N LEU A 226 -8.38 -23.04 -12.01
CA LEU A 226 -8.62 -22.21 -10.82
C LEU A 226 -10.11 -21.90 -10.66
N ASP A 227 -10.81 -21.62 -11.76
CA ASP A 227 -12.21 -21.20 -11.76
C ASP A 227 -13.17 -22.33 -11.36
N TYR A 228 -12.91 -23.56 -11.81
CA TYR A 228 -13.77 -24.71 -11.52
C TYR A 228 -13.96 -25.01 -10.02
N PRO A 229 -12.91 -25.14 -9.18
CA PRO A 229 -13.07 -25.38 -7.74
C PRO A 229 -13.68 -24.19 -6.97
N GLU A 230 -13.58 -22.97 -7.49
CA GLU A 230 -14.21 -21.77 -6.89
C GLU A 230 -15.70 -21.64 -7.25
N GLY A 231 -16.23 -22.52 -8.11
CA GLY A 231 -17.62 -22.45 -8.58
C GLY A 231 -17.86 -21.39 -9.67
N ASN A 232 -16.79 -20.78 -10.18
CA ASN A 232 -16.85 -19.84 -11.29
C ASN A 232 -17.01 -20.61 -12.60
N ILE A 233 -18.23 -20.70 -13.10
CA ILE A 233 -18.47 -21.33 -14.40
C ILE A 233 -18.09 -20.29 -15.47
N THR A 234 -17.15 -20.61 -16.35
CA THR A 234 -16.78 -19.80 -17.53
C THR A 234 -17.07 -20.61 -18.81
N PRO A 235 -17.05 -20.02 -20.02
CA PRO A 235 -17.28 -20.77 -21.26
C PRO A 235 -16.34 -21.97 -21.43
N PHE A 236 -15.09 -21.85 -21.00
CA PHE A 236 -14.13 -22.97 -21.06
C PHE A 236 -14.34 -24.00 -19.94
N VAL A 237 -14.70 -23.58 -18.72
CA VAL A 237 -15.10 -24.51 -17.64
C VAL A 237 -16.32 -25.33 -18.05
N ALA A 238 -17.35 -24.69 -18.62
CA ALA A 238 -18.56 -25.34 -19.10
C ALA A 238 -18.24 -26.38 -20.20
N LEU A 239 -17.40 -26.01 -21.19
CA LEU A 239 -16.96 -26.92 -22.24
C LEU A 239 -16.16 -28.11 -21.69
N ILE A 240 -15.24 -27.89 -20.76
CA ILE A 240 -14.27 -28.90 -20.30
C ILE A 240 -14.86 -29.84 -19.23
N HIS A 241 -15.71 -29.33 -18.34
CA HIS A 241 -16.22 -30.07 -17.18
C HIS A 241 -17.71 -30.45 -17.27
N GLN A 242 -18.52 -29.64 -17.96
CA GLN A 242 -19.98 -29.87 -18.07
C GLN A 242 -20.40 -30.36 -19.47
N ASN A 243 -19.46 -30.33 -20.42
CA ASN A 243 -19.65 -30.73 -21.81
C ASN A 243 -20.82 -29.99 -22.49
N SER A 244 -21.00 -28.71 -22.14
CA SER A 244 -22.08 -27.85 -22.63
C SER A 244 -21.53 -26.77 -23.58
N LEU A 245 -22.32 -26.46 -24.62
CA LEU A 245 -22.00 -25.39 -25.57
C LEU A 245 -22.60 -24.06 -25.10
N TYR A 246 -21.93 -22.95 -25.45
CA TYR A 246 -22.35 -21.60 -25.12
C TYR A 246 -23.36 -21.08 -26.14
N ASP A 247 -24.65 -21.00 -25.81
CA ASP A 247 -25.72 -20.58 -26.74
C ASP A 247 -25.61 -21.27 -28.13
N GLY A 248 -25.16 -22.54 -28.15
CA GLY A 248 -24.90 -23.32 -29.38
C GLY A 248 -23.57 -23.04 -30.10
N VAL A 249 -22.74 -22.13 -29.59
CA VAL A 249 -21.42 -21.76 -30.12
C VAL A 249 -20.31 -22.43 -29.30
N HIS A 250 -19.31 -22.97 -29.99
CA HIS A 250 -18.15 -23.62 -29.37
C HIS A 250 -17.10 -22.57 -28.90
N PRO A 251 -16.77 -22.46 -27.59
CA PRO A 251 -15.91 -21.39 -27.05
C PRO A 251 -14.51 -21.33 -27.68
N TYR A 252 -13.85 -22.48 -27.84
CA TYR A 252 -12.52 -22.53 -28.47
C TYR A 252 -12.54 -22.11 -29.94
N ARG A 253 -13.63 -22.42 -30.67
CA ARG A 253 -13.85 -21.97 -32.04
C ARG A 253 -14.05 -20.46 -32.10
N LEU A 254 -14.85 -19.91 -31.19
CA LEU A 254 -15.08 -18.47 -31.07
C LEU A 254 -13.77 -17.72 -30.78
N TYR A 255 -12.94 -18.24 -29.88
CA TYR A 255 -11.63 -17.68 -29.55
C TYR A 255 -10.73 -17.51 -30.79
N TRP A 256 -10.58 -18.55 -31.60
CA TRP A 256 -9.77 -18.48 -32.84
C TRP A 256 -10.44 -17.66 -33.94
N ALA A 257 -11.78 -17.68 -34.03
CA ALA A 257 -12.52 -16.84 -34.97
C ALA A 257 -12.34 -15.34 -34.66
N LEU A 258 -12.35 -14.98 -33.38
CA LEU A 258 -12.07 -13.61 -32.92
C LEU A 258 -10.63 -13.21 -33.23
N LEU A 259 -9.65 -14.08 -32.97
CA LEU A 259 -8.25 -13.81 -33.36
C LEU A 259 -8.12 -13.56 -34.87
N HIS A 260 -8.76 -14.40 -35.69
CA HIS A 260 -8.77 -14.23 -37.14
C HIS A 260 -9.43 -12.90 -37.55
N HIS A 261 -10.59 -12.58 -36.96
CA HIS A 261 -11.28 -11.32 -37.21
C HIS A 261 -10.41 -10.11 -36.83
N LEU A 262 -9.76 -10.16 -35.68
CA LEU A 262 -8.84 -9.13 -35.23
C LEU A 262 -7.69 -8.93 -36.21
N ILE A 263 -7.00 -10.00 -36.59
CA ILE A 263 -5.84 -9.91 -37.49
C ILE A 263 -6.26 -9.35 -38.85
N TYR A 264 -7.28 -9.93 -39.48
CA TYR A 264 -7.56 -9.67 -40.90
C TYR A 264 -8.60 -8.58 -41.16
N ARG A 265 -9.56 -8.38 -40.25
CA ARG A 265 -10.63 -7.39 -40.40
C ARG A 265 -10.37 -6.13 -39.58
N CYS A 266 -9.92 -6.25 -38.34
CA CYS A 266 -9.67 -5.09 -37.47
C CYS A 266 -8.33 -4.42 -37.77
N TYR A 267 -7.24 -5.20 -37.72
CA TYR A 267 -5.85 -4.73 -37.89
C TYR A 267 -5.32 -4.90 -39.32
N ARG A 268 -6.18 -5.28 -40.28
CA ARG A 268 -5.89 -5.33 -41.73
C ARG A 268 -4.56 -6.05 -42.07
N ASN A 269 -4.26 -7.13 -41.35
CA ASN A 269 -3.07 -7.97 -41.52
C ASN A 269 -1.74 -7.22 -41.31
N GLU A 270 -1.72 -6.24 -40.40
CA GLU A 270 -0.48 -5.57 -39.99
C GLU A 270 0.54 -6.59 -39.41
N PRO A 271 1.78 -6.64 -39.95
CA PRO A 271 2.75 -7.69 -39.61
C PRO A 271 3.11 -7.77 -38.11
N GLN A 272 3.28 -6.63 -37.44
CA GLN A 272 3.69 -6.56 -36.03
C GLN A 272 2.57 -7.06 -35.10
N THR A 273 1.37 -6.51 -35.24
CA THR A 273 0.18 -6.90 -34.46
C THR A 273 -0.21 -8.36 -34.68
N LYS A 274 -0.15 -8.83 -35.93
CA LYS A 274 -0.36 -10.24 -36.25
C LYS A 274 0.62 -11.16 -35.52
N SER A 275 1.91 -10.84 -35.55
CA SER A 275 2.95 -11.62 -34.87
C SER A 275 2.68 -11.66 -33.36
N LEU A 276 2.34 -10.53 -32.77
CA LEU A 276 2.11 -10.38 -31.33
C LEU A 276 0.90 -11.19 -30.84
N LEU A 277 -0.26 -11.07 -31.50
CA LEU A 277 -1.47 -11.79 -31.10
C LEU A 277 -1.30 -13.31 -31.22
N ILE A 278 -0.65 -13.78 -32.29
CA ILE A 278 -0.36 -15.20 -32.48
C ILE A 278 0.62 -15.70 -31.40
N LYS A 279 1.70 -14.95 -31.12
CA LYS A 279 2.67 -15.29 -30.06
C LYS A 279 1.99 -15.38 -28.70
N ARG A 280 1.09 -14.44 -28.38
CA ARG A 280 0.33 -14.45 -27.12
C ARG A 280 -0.52 -15.71 -26.96
N CYS A 281 -1.22 -16.14 -28.02
CA CYS A 281 -1.95 -17.41 -28.02
C CYS A 281 -1.02 -18.61 -27.78
N ILE A 282 0.10 -18.69 -28.50
CA ILE A 282 1.06 -19.80 -28.39
C ILE A 282 1.66 -19.87 -26.99
N ASN A 283 2.08 -18.75 -26.42
CA ASN A 283 2.66 -18.69 -25.07
C ASN A 283 1.69 -19.20 -23.99
N SER A 284 0.40 -18.97 -24.18
CA SER A 284 -0.62 -19.43 -23.25
C SER A 284 -0.79 -20.95 -23.29
N HIS A 285 -0.70 -21.54 -24.49
CA HIS A 285 -0.71 -23.00 -24.65
C HIS A 285 0.59 -23.63 -24.14
N LYS A 286 1.74 -22.95 -24.26
CA LYS A 286 3.00 -23.37 -23.61
C LYS A 286 2.87 -23.41 -22.09
N SER A 287 2.30 -22.37 -21.48
CA SER A 287 2.04 -22.33 -20.03
C SER A 287 1.10 -23.45 -19.57
N LEU A 288 0.06 -23.75 -20.35
CA LEU A 288 -0.84 -24.89 -20.10
C LEU A 288 -0.10 -26.23 -20.19
N LEU A 289 0.79 -26.40 -21.17
CA LEU A 289 1.62 -27.60 -21.31
C LEU A 289 2.57 -27.78 -20.12
N GLU A 290 3.20 -26.70 -19.64
CA GLU A 290 4.05 -26.70 -18.45
C GLU A 290 3.27 -27.10 -17.20
N THR A 291 2.03 -26.62 -17.07
CA THR A 291 1.19 -26.84 -15.88
C THR A 291 0.60 -28.26 -15.84
N LEU A 292 0.09 -28.76 -16.97
CA LEU A 292 -0.63 -30.03 -17.06
C LEU A 292 0.27 -31.23 -17.42
N GLY A 293 1.49 -30.98 -17.86
CA GLY A 293 2.36 -31.99 -18.47
C GLY A 293 1.84 -32.48 -19.83
N LYS A 294 2.63 -33.30 -20.53
CA LYS A 294 2.29 -33.74 -21.91
C LYS A 294 0.97 -34.52 -22.00
N ALA A 295 0.72 -35.42 -21.04
CA ALA A 295 -0.48 -36.25 -21.04
C ALA A 295 -1.74 -35.41 -20.74
N GLY A 296 -1.71 -34.57 -19.70
CA GLY A 296 -2.83 -33.70 -19.34
C GLY A 296 -3.10 -32.63 -20.38
N PHE A 297 -2.06 -32.10 -21.03
CA PHE A 297 -2.22 -31.16 -22.14
C PHE A 297 -2.89 -31.81 -23.36
N SER A 298 -2.50 -33.04 -23.72
CA SER A 298 -3.13 -33.77 -24.82
C SER A 298 -4.61 -34.03 -24.54
N GLU A 299 -4.96 -34.37 -23.30
CA GLU A 299 -6.36 -34.55 -22.88
C GLU A 299 -7.14 -33.22 -22.95
N ARG A 300 -6.56 -32.13 -22.42
CA ARG A 300 -7.15 -30.78 -22.47
C ARG A 300 -7.43 -30.35 -23.90
N MET A 301 -6.45 -30.51 -24.79
CA MET A 301 -6.59 -30.18 -26.21
C MET A 301 -7.66 -31.05 -26.88
N GLY A 302 -7.74 -32.34 -26.54
CA GLY A 302 -8.81 -33.22 -27.03
C GLY A 302 -10.20 -32.71 -26.68
N ARG A 303 -10.42 -32.29 -25.42
CA ARG A 303 -11.69 -31.70 -24.96
C ARG A 303 -11.97 -30.35 -25.62
N LEU A 304 -10.97 -29.49 -25.76
CA LEU A 304 -11.09 -28.18 -26.43
C LEU A 304 -11.46 -28.26 -27.91
N THR A 305 -11.18 -29.38 -28.58
CA THR A 305 -11.49 -29.57 -30.00
C THR A 305 -12.65 -30.54 -30.25
N GLN A 306 -13.27 -31.05 -29.19
CA GLN A 306 -14.28 -32.10 -29.28
C GLN A 306 -15.51 -31.63 -30.08
N GLY A 307 -15.91 -32.41 -31.08
CA GLY A 307 -17.09 -32.10 -31.90
C GLY A 307 -16.90 -30.97 -32.92
N CYS A 308 -15.67 -30.45 -33.11
CA CYS A 308 -15.35 -29.41 -34.09
C CYS A 308 -14.14 -29.83 -34.97
N PRO A 309 -14.36 -30.60 -36.06
CA PRO A 309 -13.28 -31.08 -36.92
C PRO A 309 -12.50 -29.94 -37.58
N GLU A 310 -13.09 -28.75 -37.76
CA GLU A 310 -12.40 -27.59 -38.33
C GLU A 310 -11.29 -27.03 -37.42
N LEU A 311 -11.22 -27.45 -36.15
CA LEU A 311 -10.18 -27.04 -35.20
C LEU A 311 -8.93 -27.93 -35.25
N GLN A 312 -8.98 -29.09 -35.94
CA GLN A 312 -7.83 -29.99 -36.06
C GLN A 312 -6.59 -29.33 -36.70
N PRO A 313 -6.71 -28.51 -37.78
CA PRO A 313 -5.56 -27.82 -38.34
C PRO A 313 -4.97 -26.78 -37.36
N ILE A 314 -5.82 -26.12 -36.57
CA ILE A 314 -5.40 -25.15 -35.56
C ILE A 314 -4.65 -25.87 -34.43
N GLN A 315 -5.15 -27.02 -33.97
CA GLN A 315 -4.51 -27.85 -32.97
C GLN A 315 -3.11 -28.31 -33.43
N GLN A 316 -2.98 -28.77 -34.68
CA GLN A 316 -1.69 -29.16 -35.25
C GLN A 316 -0.73 -27.97 -35.36
N ALA A 317 -1.22 -26.81 -35.79
CA ALA A 317 -0.43 -25.58 -35.88
C ALA A 317 0.07 -25.14 -34.49
N VAL A 318 -0.80 -25.16 -33.47
CA VAL A 318 -0.42 -24.86 -32.08
C VAL A 318 0.67 -25.82 -31.62
N LEU A 319 0.46 -27.14 -31.75
CA LEU A 319 1.43 -28.16 -31.35
C LEU A 319 2.80 -27.97 -32.02
N SER A 320 2.83 -27.68 -33.32
CA SER A 320 4.07 -27.42 -34.07
C SER A 320 4.80 -26.15 -33.60
N ALA A 321 4.06 -25.17 -33.08
CA ALA A 321 4.61 -23.91 -32.61
C ALA A 321 5.10 -23.97 -31.15
N LEU A 322 4.79 -25.03 -30.40
CA LEU A 322 5.25 -25.23 -29.03
C LEU A 322 6.76 -25.50 -28.96
N ASP A 323 7.36 -26.06 -30.02
CA ASP A 323 8.79 -26.41 -30.10
C ASP A 323 9.71 -25.23 -30.46
N LEU A 324 9.16 -24.07 -30.82
CA LEU A 324 9.95 -22.88 -31.18
C LEU A 324 10.48 -22.15 -29.92
N PRO A 325 11.73 -21.63 -29.92
CA PRO A 325 12.31 -20.92 -28.78
C PRO A 325 11.53 -19.65 -28.41
N LEU A 326 11.45 -19.39 -27.10
CA LEU A 326 10.76 -18.23 -26.53
C LEU A 326 11.57 -16.95 -26.77
N GLU A 327 11.13 -16.09 -27.69
CA GLU A 327 11.53 -14.68 -27.68
C GLU A 327 10.40 -13.85 -27.06
N MET A 328 10.75 -13.06 -26.03
CA MET A 328 9.88 -12.17 -25.25
C MET A 328 9.08 -12.82 -24.11
N GLY A 329 9.79 -13.50 -23.21
CA GLY A 329 9.26 -13.94 -21.91
C GLY A 329 9.67 -13.05 -20.73
N TRP A 330 10.24 -11.86 -20.93
CA TRP A 330 10.73 -11.08 -19.79
C TRP A 330 9.63 -10.22 -19.15
N LEU A 331 8.80 -9.49 -19.91
CA LEU A 331 7.76 -8.59 -19.36
C LEU A 331 6.52 -9.32 -18.81
N ASP A 332 5.99 -10.32 -19.52
CA ASP A 332 4.86 -11.13 -19.03
C ASP A 332 5.24 -11.95 -17.79
N LYS A 333 6.49 -12.40 -17.71
CA LYS A 333 7.04 -13.12 -16.55
C LYS A 333 7.38 -12.14 -15.41
N LEU A 334 7.83 -10.92 -15.71
CA LEU A 334 8.03 -9.85 -14.73
C LEU A 334 6.72 -9.43 -14.04
N PHE A 335 5.59 -9.40 -14.74
CA PHE A 335 4.32 -8.97 -14.13
C PHE A 335 3.41 -10.14 -13.70
N SER A 336 3.43 -11.29 -14.37
CA SER A 336 2.64 -12.46 -13.97
C SER A 336 3.36 -13.31 -12.93
N THR A 337 4.62 -13.66 -13.18
CA THR A 337 5.39 -14.55 -12.28
C THR A 337 5.81 -13.80 -11.04
N GLN A 338 6.23 -12.53 -11.12
CA GLN A 338 6.59 -11.75 -9.93
C GLN A 338 5.35 -11.44 -9.06
N LEU A 339 4.16 -11.28 -9.65
CA LEU A 339 2.90 -11.08 -8.90
C LEU A 339 2.32 -12.40 -8.35
N GLN A 340 2.45 -13.53 -9.06
CA GLN A 340 2.08 -14.87 -8.57
C GLN A 340 3.04 -15.40 -7.52
N GLN A 341 4.35 -15.17 -7.69
CA GLN A 341 5.39 -15.51 -6.71
C GLN A 341 5.26 -14.62 -5.47
N GLN A 342 4.89 -13.33 -5.62
CA GLN A 342 4.52 -12.45 -4.50
C GLN A 342 3.22 -12.86 -3.78
N LEU A 343 2.31 -13.57 -4.45
CA LEU A 343 1.10 -14.10 -3.82
C LEU A 343 1.38 -15.38 -3.00
N GLN A 344 2.35 -16.20 -3.41
CA GLN A 344 2.86 -17.30 -2.58
C GLN A 344 3.74 -16.78 -1.44
N GLU A 345 4.56 -15.74 -1.68
CA GLU A 345 5.32 -15.03 -0.63
C GLU A 345 4.39 -14.39 0.40
N LYS A 346 3.17 -13.94 0.05
CA LYS A 346 2.23 -13.39 1.05
C LYS A 346 1.79 -14.38 2.13
N GLN A 347 1.75 -15.68 1.83
CA GLN A 347 1.47 -16.71 2.85
C GLN A 347 2.70 -16.95 3.76
N SER A 348 3.93 -16.73 3.27
CA SER A 348 5.12 -16.71 4.11
C SER A 348 5.29 -15.39 4.87
N GLU A 349 4.97 -14.24 4.26
CA GLU A 349 4.99 -12.90 4.87
C GLU A 349 3.94 -12.78 5.99
N GLN A 350 2.75 -13.39 5.87
CA GLN A 350 1.79 -13.46 6.98
C GLN A 350 2.28 -14.33 8.15
N LYS A 351 3.01 -15.43 7.87
CA LYS A 351 3.66 -16.24 8.91
C LYS A 351 4.83 -15.49 9.56
N ASP A 352 5.64 -14.78 8.77
CA ASP A 352 6.76 -13.97 9.26
C ASP A 352 6.30 -12.73 10.03
N ALA A 353 5.21 -12.07 9.62
CA ALA A 353 4.62 -10.96 10.36
C ALA A 353 4.09 -11.42 11.74
N GLY A 354 3.50 -12.61 11.80
CA GLY A 354 3.13 -13.27 13.05
C GLY A 354 4.33 -13.56 13.94
N ALA A 355 5.42 -14.08 13.36
CA ALA A 355 6.66 -14.38 14.07
C ALA A 355 7.34 -13.11 14.62
N LEU A 356 7.46 -12.05 13.82
CA LEU A 356 8.01 -10.77 14.28
C LEU A 356 7.14 -10.16 15.38
N THR A 357 5.81 -10.21 15.24
CA THR A 357 4.90 -9.68 16.27
C THR A 357 5.09 -10.42 17.60
N GLN A 358 5.25 -11.74 17.57
CA GLN A 358 5.57 -12.53 18.77
C GLN A 358 6.94 -12.16 19.34
N ARG A 359 7.95 -11.99 18.46
CA ARG A 359 9.30 -11.58 18.85
C ARG A 359 9.31 -10.19 19.50
N ILE A 360 8.60 -9.22 18.93
CA ILE A 360 8.43 -7.86 19.50
C ILE A 360 7.80 -7.96 20.90
N LYS A 361 6.73 -8.76 21.07
CA LYS A 361 6.11 -8.95 22.39
C LYS A 361 7.08 -9.56 23.41
N ALA A 362 7.89 -10.55 22.99
CA ALA A 362 8.90 -11.16 23.86
C ALA A 362 9.98 -10.15 24.26
N ILE A 363 10.48 -9.35 23.31
CA ILE A 363 11.45 -8.29 23.56
C ILE A 363 10.85 -7.23 24.52
N GLN A 364 9.62 -6.78 24.29
CA GLN A 364 8.94 -5.83 25.17
C GLN A 364 8.79 -6.36 26.60
N ALA A 365 8.51 -7.66 26.76
CA ALA A 365 8.43 -8.29 28.07
C ALA A 365 9.78 -8.28 28.79
N GLU A 366 10.87 -8.58 28.08
CA GLU A 366 12.21 -8.57 28.67
C GLU A 366 12.67 -7.15 29.01
N ILE A 367 12.41 -6.17 28.12
CA ILE A 367 12.65 -4.75 28.41
C ILE A 367 11.89 -4.34 29.68
N ARG A 368 10.59 -4.63 29.77
CA ARG A 368 9.78 -4.27 30.94
C ARG A 368 10.32 -4.87 32.24
N LYS A 369 10.87 -6.09 32.18
CA LYS A 369 11.47 -6.77 33.34
C LYS A 369 12.76 -6.10 33.81
N GLN A 370 13.56 -5.55 32.89
CA GLN A 370 14.88 -4.99 33.21
C GLN A 370 14.91 -3.46 33.40
N LEU A 371 13.84 -2.74 33.08
CA LEU A 371 13.76 -1.29 33.23
C LEU A 371 13.68 -0.76 34.68
N PRO A 372 12.98 -1.41 35.63
CA PRO A 372 12.83 -0.84 36.96
C PRO A 372 14.17 -0.69 37.69
N LEU A 373 14.35 0.45 38.37
CA LEU A 373 15.44 0.71 39.31
C LEU A 373 15.18 -0.02 40.63
N SER A 374 16.23 -0.25 41.42
CA SER A 374 16.07 -0.64 42.83
C SER A 374 15.17 0.39 43.53
N ALA A 375 14.11 -0.02 44.23
CA ALA A 375 13.21 0.90 44.93
C ALA A 375 13.73 1.20 46.33
N GLY A 376 14.93 1.80 46.43
CA GLY A 376 15.60 2.06 47.71
C GLY A 376 15.28 3.43 48.31
N ASN A 377 14.73 4.35 47.51
CA ASN A 377 14.42 5.71 47.95
C ASN A 377 13.26 6.35 47.14
N PRO A 378 12.67 7.46 47.60
CA PRO A 378 11.54 8.11 46.93
C PRO A 378 11.82 8.60 45.50
N LEU A 379 13.09 8.87 45.16
CA LEU A 379 13.48 9.34 43.83
C LEU A 379 13.42 8.19 42.81
N GLU A 380 13.88 7.01 43.20
CA GLU A 380 13.79 5.78 42.42
C GLU A 380 12.34 5.30 42.28
N GLU A 381 11.53 5.42 43.34
CA GLU A 381 10.09 5.12 43.30
C GLU A 381 9.34 6.00 42.27
N ALA A 382 9.61 7.31 42.27
CA ALA A 382 9.02 8.24 41.30
C ALA A 382 9.46 7.96 39.85
N ALA A 383 10.73 7.61 39.63
CA ALA A 383 11.21 7.17 38.32
C ALA A 383 10.52 5.86 37.89
N ASN A 384 10.43 4.88 38.80
CA ASN A 384 9.78 3.59 38.56
C ASN A 384 8.28 3.72 38.26
N TYR A 385 7.58 4.69 38.85
CA TYR A 385 6.19 4.99 38.50
C TYR A 385 6.04 5.25 37.00
N SER A 386 6.90 6.10 36.44
CA SER A 386 6.88 6.50 35.03
C SER A 386 7.38 5.37 34.11
N LEU A 387 8.45 4.68 34.50
CA LEU A 387 8.98 3.51 33.75
C LEU A 387 7.96 2.36 33.68
N SER A 388 7.17 2.18 34.74
CA SER A 388 6.13 1.14 34.85
C SER A 388 4.78 1.57 34.28
N ALA A 389 4.68 2.75 33.67
CA ALA A 389 3.47 3.22 33.00
C ALA A 389 3.17 2.46 31.68
N GLY A 390 4.02 1.49 31.30
CA GLY A 390 3.90 0.73 30.05
C GLY A 390 4.47 1.49 28.87
N GLY A 391 4.10 1.12 27.65
CA GLY A 391 4.59 1.75 26.41
C GLY A 391 4.83 0.73 25.30
N LYS A 392 4.99 1.22 24.07
CA LYS A 392 5.32 0.38 22.89
C LYS A 392 6.81 -0.01 22.86
N TYR A 393 7.66 0.66 23.64
CA TYR A 393 9.12 0.48 23.68
C TYR A 393 9.74 0.44 22.27
N PHE A 394 9.23 1.26 21.34
CA PHE A 394 9.61 1.18 19.92
C PHE A 394 11.12 1.29 19.73
N ARG A 395 11.76 2.24 20.44
CA ARG A 395 13.20 2.49 20.37
C ARG A 395 14.00 1.32 20.96
N GLY A 396 13.62 0.84 22.14
CA GLY A 396 14.23 -0.34 22.76
C GLY A 396 14.09 -1.60 21.91
N VAL A 397 12.90 -1.87 21.36
CA VAL A 397 12.65 -2.99 20.44
C VAL A 397 13.53 -2.89 19.21
N LEU A 398 13.60 -1.70 18.58
CA LEU A 398 14.45 -1.48 17.43
C LEU A 398 15.94 -1.72 17.75
N CYS A 399 16.41 -1.25 18.91
CA CYS A 399 17.78 -1.47 19.39
C CYS A 399 18.08 -2.96 19.58
N VAL A 400 17.15 -3.73 20.15
CA VAL A 400 17.33 -5.17 20.37
C VAL A 400 17.32 -5.94 19.06
N LEU A 401 16.38 -5.64 18.16
CA LEU A 401 16.32 -6.28 16.85
C LEU A 401 17.61 -6.05 16.06
N TYR A 402 18.06 -4.79 15.98
CA TYR A 402 19.32 -4.45 15.34
C TYR A 402 20.53 -5.13 16.00
N GLY A 403 20.61 -5.07 17.34
CA GLY A 403 21.70 -5.67 18.11
C GLY A 403 21.80 -7.18 17.92
N GLN A 404 20.67 -7.89 17.91
CA GLN A 404 20.64 -9.34 17.72
C GLN A 404 20.89 -9.74 16.27
N ASP A 405 20.20 -9.12 15.31
CA ASP A 405 20.17 -9.59 13.93
C ASP A 405 21.40 -9.11 13.12
N CYS A 406 21.81 -7.86 13.33
CA CYS A 406 22.90 -7.25 12.56
C CYS A 406 24.24 -7.26 13.30
N LEU A 407 24.23 -7.26 14.63
CA LEU A 407 25.46 -7.22 15.45
C LEU A 407 25.77 -8.53 16.19
N ASN A 408 24.90 -9.53 16.11
CA ASN A 408 25.03 -10.82 16.81
C ASN A 408 25.22 -10.68 18.34
N LEU A 409 24.60 -9.67 18.96
CA LEU A 409 24.60 -9.47 20.40
C LEU A 409 23.45 -10.24 21.07
N THR A 410 23.70 -10.79 22.25
CA THR A 410 22.64 -11.33 23.11
C THR A 410 21.79 -10.20 23.73
N PHE A 411 20.64 -10.55 24.32
CA PHE A 411 19.81 -9.54 25.00
C PHE A 411 20.56 -8.88 26.16
N ASP A 412 21.22 -9.64 27.03
CA ASP A 412 21.93 -9.12 28.20
C ASP A 412 23.07 -8.16 27.81
N GLU A 413 23.67 -8.43 26.67
CA GLU A 413 24.70 -7.62 26.07
C GLU A 413 24.16 -6.25 25.60
N ILE A 414 23.00 -6.22 24.94
CA ILE A 414 22.40 -4.97 24.43
C ILE A 414 21.54 -4.24 25.47
N ALA A 415 21.08 -4.93 26.51
CA ALA A 415 20.16 -4.41 27.51
C ALA A 415 20.60 -3.07 28.17
N PRO A 416 21.89 -2.84 28.49
CA PRO A 416 22.30 -1.55 29.04
C PRO A 416 22.07 -0.37 28.08
N VAL A 417 22.25 -0.56 26.76
CA VAL A 417 21.95 0.44 25.74
C VAL A 417 20.44 0.71 25.68
N VAL A 418 19.64 -0.36 25.74
CA VAL A 418 18.18 -0.25 25.77
C VAL A 418 17.71 0.53 27.00
N ARG A 419 18.27 0.26 28.18
CA ARG A 419 17.99 1.02 29.41
C ARG A 419 18.38 2.48 29.26
N PHE A 420 19.55 2.79 28.72
CA PHE A 420 19.96 4.17 28.43
C PHE A 420 18.89 4.90 27.59
N ILE A 421 18.47 4.30 26.47
CA ILE A 421 17.50 4.89 25.55
C ILE A 421 16.14 5.11 26.22
N GLU A 422 15.62 4.10 26.92
CA GLU A 422 14.29 4.17 27.53
C GLU A 422 14.27 5.07 28.78
N TYR A 423 15.39 5.19 29.52
CA TYR A 423 15.53 6.17 30.59
C TYR A 423 15.54 7.60 30.06
N MET A 424 16.33 7.88 29.02
CA MET A 424 16.34 9.19 28.36
C MET A 424 14.97 9.54 27.79
N HIS A 425 14.30 8.59 27.13
CA HIS A 425 12.96 8.79 26.59
C HIS A 425 11.91 9.02 27.70
N THR A 426 11.96 8.26 28.79
CA THR A 426 11.01 8.45 29.89
C THR A 426 11.25 9.78 30.60
N ALA A 427 12.51 10.19 30.78
CA ALA A 427 12.85 11.49 31.32
C ALA A 427 12.33 12.63 30.44
N SER A 428 12.45 12.51 29.11
CA SER A 428 11.93 13.53 28.19
C SER A 428 10.41 13.68 28.33
N LEU A 429 9.66 12.57 28.42
CA LEU A 429 8.21 12.60 28.61
C LEU A 429 7.78 13.23 29.94
N ILE A 430 8.50 12.95 31.04
CA ILE A 430 8.22 13.57 32.34
C ILE A 430 8.33 15.09 32.26
N LEU A 431 9.33 15.61 31.52
CA LEU A 431 9.55 17.04 31.35
C LEU A 431 8.53 17.69 30.40
N ASP A 432 8.17 16.98 29.32
CA ASP A 432 7.18 17.36 28.31
C ASP A 432 5.77 17.49 28.92
N ASP A 433 5.41 16.58 29.83
CA ASP A 433 4.09 16.53 30.48
C ASP A 433 3.79 17.72 31.42
N LYS A 434 4.79 18.53 31.79
CA LYS A 434 4.65 19.55 32.84
C LYS A 434 3.73 20.72 32.43
N PRO A 435 3.18 21.47 33.41
CA PRO A 435 2.37 22.66 33.15
C PRO A 435 3.05 23.76 32.33
N SER A 436 4.38 23.86 32.40
CA SER A 436 5.19 24.80 31.62
C SER A 436 5.44 24.38 30.17
N GLN A 437 5.01 23.17 29.78
CA GLN A 437 5.11 22.64 28.42
C GLN A 437 3.72 22.19 27.95
N ASP A 438 3.44 20.89 27.84
CA ASP A 438 2.17 20.40 27.30
C ASP A 438 1.02 20.43 28.32
N ASN A 439 1.32 20.56 29.61
CA ASN A 439 0.35 20.55 30.70
C ASN A 439 -0.62 19.35 30.63
N SER A 440 -0.05 18.14 30.47
CA SER A 440 -0.82 16.91 30.29
C SER A 440 -1.23 16.30 31.63
N ASP A 441 -2.51 15.95 31.77
CA ASP A 441 -3.02 15.28 32.97
C ASP A 441 -2.71 13.78 33.00
N LEU A 442 -2.70 13.14 31.81
CA LEU A 442 -2.55 11.70 31.64
C LEU A 442 -1.44 11.35 30.64
N ARG A 443 -0.68 10.30 30.95
CA ARG A 443 0.29 9.67 30.04
C ARG A 443 0.16 8.15 30.13
N ARG A 444 0.01 7.49 28.98
CA ARG A 444 -0.14 6.02 28.88
C ARG A 444 -1.27 5.47 29.78
N GLY A 445 -2.36 6.22 29.89
CA GLY A 445 -3.53 5.85 30.70
C GLY A 445 -3.37 6.01 32.21
N LYS A 446 -2.26 6.62 32.68
CA LYS A 446 -2.02 6.93 34.10
C LYS A 446 -1.83 8.44 34.30
N PRO A 447 -2.07 8.98 35.50
CA PRO A 447 -1.68 10.36 35.83
C PRO A 447 -0.23 10.64 35.50
N THR A 448 0.07 11.81 34.94
CA THR A 448 1.45 12.27 34.75
C THR A 448 2.17 12.39 36.09
N LEU A 449 3.50 12.34 36.09
CA LEU A 449 4.27 12.23 37.33
C LEU A 449 4.04 13.44 38.26
N HIS A 450 3.96 14.65 37.70
CA HIS A 450 3.72 15.86 38.48
C HIS A 450 2.33 15.87 39.14
N GLN A 451 1.32 15.30 38.47
CA GLN A 451 -0.03 15.11 39.03
C GLN A 451 -0.02 14.03 40.14
N HIS A 452 0.62 12.89 39.88
CA HIS A 452 0.71 11.79 40.85
C HIS A 452 1.40 12.23 42.15
N LEU A 453 2.52 12.95 42.04
CA LEU A 453 3.29 13.44 43.18
C LEU A 453 2.72 14.74 43.77
N LYS A 454 1.75 15.37 43.09
CA LYS A 454 1.26 16.73 43.38
C LYS A 454 2.39 17.73 43.54
N SER A 455 3.41 17.63 42.67
CA SER A 455 4.62 18.45 42.75
C SER A 455 5.41 18.43 41.44
N GLU A 456 5.50 19.59 40.80
CA GLU A 456 6.32 19.79 39.60
C GLU A 456 7.81 19.63 39.89
N ALA A 457 8.31 20.25 40.97
CA ALA A 457 9.72 20.19 41.36
C ALA A 457 10.21 18.75 41.59
N LYS A 458 9.39 17.89 42.21
CA LYS A 458 9.75 16.47 42.38
C LYS A 458 9.80 15.74 41.04
N ALA A 459 8.88 16.02 40.12
CA ALA A 459 8.89 15.41 38.78
C ALA A 459 10.14 15.85 37.98
N GLU A 460 10.54 17.11 38.06
CA GLU A 460 11.76 17.62 37.44
C GLU A 460 13.02 16.93 37.97
N ILE A 461 13.16 16.83 39.29
CA ILE A 461 14.30 16.16 39.93
C ILE A 461 14.32 14.67 39.56
N SER A 462 13.16 14.00 39.49
CA SER A 462 13.05 12.62 39.03
C SER A 462 13.51 12.45 37.58
N ALA A 463 13.16 13.38 36.68
CA ALA A 463 13.64 13.34 35.29
C ALA A 463 15.16 13.53 35.21
N VAL A 464 15.72 14.51 35.94
CA VAL A 464 17.17 14.73 36.01
C VAL A 464 17.90 13.50 36.54
N ASN A 465 17.40 12.87 37.60
CA ASN A 465 17.97 11.64 38.13
C ASN A 465 17.96 10.51 37.10
N LEU A 466 16.88 10.38 36.33
CA LEU A 466 16.77 9.35 35.31
C LEU A 466 17.76 9.56 34.15
N ILE A 467 18.03 10.81 33.77
CA ILE A 467 19.11 11.18 32.82
C ILE A 467 20.47 10.76 33.36
N LEU A 468 20.78 11.10 34.62
CA LEU A 468 22.04 10.70 35.26
C LEU A 468 22.18 9.17 35.34
N LYS A 469 21.09 8.47 35.65
CA LYS A 469 21.05 7.00 35.68
C LYS A 469 21.25 6.38 34.30
N ALA A 470 20.75 7.02 33.25
CA ALA A 470 21.02 6.61 31.87
C ALA A 470 22.52 6.68 31.60
N VAL A 471 23.16 7.84 31.86
CA VAL A 471 24.60 8.04 31.66
C VAL A 471 25.42 7.03 32.45
N GLU A 472 25.09 6.80 33.73
CA GLU A 472 25.74 5.78 34.58
C GLU A 472 25.61 4.38 33.94
N THR A 473 24.41 4.01 33.48
CA THR A 473 24.15 2.72 32.84
C THR A 473 24.97 2.54 31.57
N HIS A 474 25.11 3.61 30.78
CA HIS A 474 25.89 3.56 29.53
C HIS A 474 27.39 3.47 29.82
N ALA A 475 27.91 4.30 30.72
CA ALA A 475 29.31 4.28 31.14
C ALA A 475 29.73 2.95 31.78
N GLY A 476 28.81 2.22 32.41
CA GLY A 476 29.04 0.92 33.03
C GLY A 476 29.25 -0.25 32.06
N MET A 477 29.20 -0.04 30.74
CA MET A 477 29.33 -1.10 29.73
C MET A 477 30.79 -1.55 29.47
N GLY A 478 31.51 -1.91 30.53
CA GLY A 478 32.95 -2.24 30.48
C GLY A 478 33.34 -3.49 29.68
N ARG A 479 32.37 -4.25 29.13
CA ARG A 479 32.64 -5.40 28.24
C ARG A 479 33.11 -4.99 26.85
N PHE A 480 32.78 -3.77 26.41
CA PHE A 480 33.22 -3.24 25.12
C PHE A 480 34.58 -2.56 25.24
N LYS A 481 35.25 -2.36 24.11
CA LYS A 481 36.50 -1.57 24.08
C LYS A 481 36.25 -0.16 24.61
N ALA A 482 37.13 0.31 25.49
CA ALA A 482 37.00 1.63 26.10
C ALA A 482 36.91 2.76 25.06
N GLU A 483 37.65 2.68 23.94
CA GLU A 483 37.58 3.67 22.86
C GLU A 483 36.19 3.75 22.21
N HIS A 484 35.56 2.61 21.96
CA HIS A 484 34.22 2.52 21.37
C HIS A 484 33.15 3.00 22.35
N LEU A 485 33.32 2.66 23.63
CA LEU A 485 32.44 3.12 24.70
C LEU A 485 32.49 4.64 24.83
N LEU A 486 33.68 5.23 24.87
CA LEU A 486 33.86 6.68 24.91
C LEU A 486 33.25 7.37 23.68
N LYS A 487 33.52 6.85 22.46
CA LYS A 487 32.93 7.38 21.22
C LYS A 487 31.40 7.29 21.23
N SER A 488 30.84 6.19 21.71
CA SER A 488 29.40 5.99 21.86
C SER A 488 28.78 6.96 22.88
N LEU A 489 29.45 7.20 24.02
CA LEU A 489 29.01 8.14 25.05
C LEU A 489 29.04 9.59 24.57
N GLU A 490 30.12 9.99 23.89
CA GLU A 490 30.24 11.30 23.25
C GLU A 490 29.09 11.50 22.25
N TYR A 491 28.85 10.51 21.39
CA TYR A 491 27.78 10.55 20.40
C TYR A 491 26.39 10.66 21.05
N ALA A 492 26.14 9.88 22.10
CA ALA A 492 24.90 9.94 22.87
C ALA A 492 24.65 11.32 23.47
N SER A 493 25.70 11.97 24.00
CA SER A 493 25.62 13.34 24.53
C SER A 493 25.29 14.34 23.42
N GLN A 494 25.97 14.26 22.27
CA GLN A 494 25.70 15.12 21.12
C GLN A 494 24.28 14.97 20.59
N LEU A 495 23.77 13.73 20.47
CA LEU A 495 22.38 13.50 20.07
C LEU A 495 21.39 14.05 21.10
N SER A 496 21.67 13.87 22.39
CA SER A 496 20.82 14.40 23.46
C SER A 496 20.71 15.93 23.40
N GLN A 497 21.81 16.63 23.11
CA GLN A 497 21.80 18.08 22.89
C GLN A 497 20.95 18.49 21.69
N LYS A 498 21.04 17.74 20.57
CA LYS A 498 20.21 17.99 19.39
C LYS A 498 18.73 17.75 19.66
N ILE A 499 18.38 16.74 20.48
CA ILE A 499 17.00 16.48 20.92
C ILE A 499 16.48 17.63 21.78
N CYS A 500 17.27 18.13 22.73
CA CYS A 500 16.91 19.31 23.53
C CYS A 500 16.67 20.54 22.65
N HIS A 501 17.50 20.75 21.62
CA HIS A 501 17.28 21.82 20.64
C HIS A 501 15.98 21.60 19.84
N GLY A 502 15.64 20.36 19.48
CA GLY A 502 14.34 20.03 18.88
C GLY A 502 13.17 20.42 19.76
N GLN A 503 13.22 20.08 21.05
CA GLN A 503 12.19 20.46 22.02
C GLN A 503 12.08 21.99 22.17
N TRP A 504 13.20 22.70 22.13
CA TRP A 504 13.20 24.17 22.15
C TRP A 504 12.46 24.75 20.94
N LEU A 505 12.77 24.26 19.73
CA LEU A 505 12.12 24.72 18.50
C LEU A 505 10.62 24.38 18.48
N ASP A 506 10.24 23.23 19.03
CA ASP A 506 8.84 22.83 19.16
C ASP A 506 8.05 23.81 20.04
N LEU A 507 8.62 24.20 21.19
CA LEU A 507 8.03 25.23 22.06
C LEU A 507 7.95 26.60 21.35
N GLU A 508 8.98 26.99 20.59
CA GLU A 508 8.94 28.23 19.80
C GLU A 508 7.94 28.19 18.66
N ALA A 509 7.61 27.01 18.16
CA ALA A 509 6.67 26.80 17.06
C ALA A 509 5.20 26.85 17.50
N GLN A 510 4.91 26.68 18.80
CA GLN A 510 3.54 26.69 19.31
C GLN A 510 2.79 27.96 18.88
N GLY A 511 1.60 27.77 18.28
CA GLY A 511 0.76 28.85 17.76
C GLY A 511 1.23 29.51 16.45
N LYS A 512 2.31 29.03 15.81
CA LYS A 512 2.80 29.53 14.52
C LYS A 512 2.44 28.59 13.36
N SER A 513 2.35 29.14 12.15
CA SER A 513 2.29 28.36 10.90
C SER A 513 3.71 28.01 10.45
N LEU A 514 4.00 26.73 10.30
CA LEU A 514 5.30 26.21 9.90
C LEU A 514 5.32 25.83 8.42
N THR A 515 6.50 25.90 7.82
CA THR A 515 6.77 25.28 6.51
C THR A 515 7.06 23.79 6.69
N ILE A 516 7.04 23.03 5.59
CA ILE A 516 7.37 21.60 5.60
C ILE A 516 8.81 21.40 6.07
N GLU A 517 9.74 22.27 5.68
CA GLU A 517 11.15 22.21 6.07
C GLU A 517 11.32 22.41 7.58
N ALA A 518 10.56 23.34 8.17
CA ALA A 518 10.57 23.55 9.62
C ALA A 518 9.96 22.35 10.38
N LEU A 519 8.90 21.74 9.85
CA LEU A 519 8.31 20.52 10.41
C LEU A 519 9.29 19.34 10.34
N GLU A 520 10.00 19.18 9.22
CA GLU A 520 11.04 18.16 9.07
C GLU A 520 12.21 18.40 10.02
N GLU A 521 12.63 19.66 10.22
CA GLU A 521 13.71 20.00 11.16
C GLU A 521 13.32 19.67 12.61
N ILE A 522 12.11 20.02 13.03
CA ILE A 522 11.58 19.67 14.36
C ILE A 522 11.48 18.14 14.50
N SER A 523 10.93 17.46 13.50
CA SER A 523 10.78 15.99 13.48
C SER A 523 12.12 15.27 13.54
N LEU A 524 13.12 15.76 12.80
CA LEU A 524 14.49 15.27 12.83
C LEU A 524 15.05 15.35 14.26
N LYS A 525 14.96 16.53 14.87
CA LYS A 525 15.58 16.79 16.16
C LYS A 525 14.86 16.09 17.30
N LYS A 526 13.52 16.15 17.36
CA LYS A 526 12.71 15.59 18.45
C LYS A 526 12.58 14.07 18.35
N THR A 527 12.41 13.54 17.13
CA THR A 527 12.02 12.13 16.93
C THR A 527 13.12 11.31 16.26
N ALA A 528 13.67 11.77 15.13
CA ALA A 528 14.61 10.97 14.34
C ALA A 528 15.93 10.71 15.09
N TYR A 529 16.50 11.71 15.76
CA TYR A 529 17.72 11.50 16.57
C TYR A 529 17.54 10.52 17.73
N ALA A 530 16.34 10.45 18.32
CA ALA A 530 16.05 9.46 19.35
C ALA A 530 15.90 8.03 18.79
N ILE A 531 15.48 7.89 17.53
CA ILE A 531 15.51 6.60 16.81
C ILE A 531 16.95 6.26 16.41
N GLU A 532 17.70 7.26 15.97
CA GLU A 532 19.10 7.12 15.58
C GLU A 532 19.96 6.58 16.73
N SER A 533 19.73 7.07 17.96
CA SER A 533 20.43 6.54 19.14
C SER A 533 20.20 5.04 19.34
N ALA A 534 19.03 4.52 18.97
CA ALA A 534 18.73 3.08 19.08
C ALA A 534 19.55 2.20 18.12
N LEU A 535 20.10 2.78 17.06
CA LEU A 535 20.83 2.05 16.02
C LEU A 535 22.33 2.37 16.07
N VAL A 536 22.68 3.65 16.20
CA VAL A 536 24.08 4.11 16.09
C VAL A 536 24.86 3.83 17.38
N LEU A 537 24.25 3.97 18.56
CA LEU A 537 24.94 3.67 19.82
C LEU A 537 25.46 2.23 19.90
N PRO A 538 24.65 1.19 19.61
CA PRO A 538 25.17 -0.17 19.58
C PRO A 538 26.16 -0.42 18.44
N ALA A 539 25.96 0.20 17.26
CA ALA A 539 26.92 0.09 16.15
C ALA A 539 28.32 0.61 16.57
N LEU A 540 28.36 1.78 17.22
CA LEU A 540 29.60 2.37 17.73
C LEU A 540 30.27 1.49 18.79
N LEU A 541 29.50 0.92 19.73
CA LEU A 541 30.04 0.02 20.77
C LEU A 541 30.73 -1.21 20.17
N THR A 542 30.15 -1.75 19.09
CA THR A 542 30.72 -2.90 18.36
C THR A 542 31.80 -2.54 17.35
N GLY A 543 32.10 -1.25 17.13
CA GLY A 543 33.14 -0.82 16.20
C GLY A 543 32.79 -0.98 14.72
N GLN A 544 31.51 -0.85 14.36
CA GLN A 544 31.08 -0.89 12.95
C GLN A 544 31.72 0.25 12.13
N PRO A 545 31.98 0.04 10.83
CA PRO A 545 32.62 1.04 9.97
C PRO A 545 31.73 2.27 9.78
N GLU A 546 32.35 3.42 9.46
CA GLU A 546 31.65 4.70 9.31
C GLU A 546 30.56 4.67 8.23
N GLN A 547 30.78 3.92 7.14
CA GLN A 547 29.76 3.73 6.10
C GLN A 547 28.50 3.06 6.66
N HIS A 548 28.65 2.05 7.53
CA HIS A 548 27.54 1.37 8.17
C HIS A 548 26.79 2.32 9.11
N ILE A 549 27.51 3.15 9.87
CA ILE A 549 26.92 4.18 10.73
C ILE A 549 26.14 5.20 9.89
N ALA A 550 26.68 5.65 8.75
CA ALA A 550 26.01 6.58 7.85
C ALA A 550 24.71 6.00 7.29
N CYS A 551 24.69 4.71 6.92
CA CYS A 551 23.46 4.02 6.51
C CYS A 551 22.38 4.04 7.61
N LEU A 552 22.77 3.78 8.87
CA LEU A 552 21.84 3.84 10.02
C LEU A 552 21.34 5.25 10.32
N GLN A 553 22.18 6.27 10.16
CA GLN A 553 21.79 7.68 10.31
C GLN A 553 20.74 8.06 9.26
N GLN A 554 20.95 7.69 7.98
CA GLN A 554 19.99 7.95 6.90
C GLN A 554 18.68 7.20 7.12
N TYR A 555 18.75 5.94 7.57
CA TYR A 555 17.59 5.16 7.95
C TYR A 555 16.78 5.83 9.07
N ALA A 556 17.46 6.23 10.16
CA ALA A 556 16.81 6.87 11.29
C ALA A 556 16.20 8.23 10.95
N TYR A 557 16.90 9.05 10.14
CA TYR A 557 16.39 10.31 9.61
C TYR A 557 15.05 10.10 8.91
N HIS A 558 15.01 9.19 7.95
CA HIS A 558 13.81 8.94 7.17
C HIS A 558 12.70 8.26 7.99
N LEU A 559 13.04 7.27 8.80
CA LEU A 559 12.08 6.57 9.65
C LEU A 559 11.45 7.52 10.68
N GLY A 560 12.23 8.43 11.28
CA GLY A 560 11.72 9.38 12.26
C GLY A 560 10.77 10.41 11.70
N ILE A 561 11.05 10.94 10.50
CA ILE A 561 10.12 11.84 9.81
C ILE A 561 8.86 11.09 9.39
N ALA A 562 9.00 9.88 8.83
CA ALA A 562 7.86 9.01 8.54
C ALA A 562 7.01 8.72 9.80
N PHE A 563 7.65 8.59 10.96
CA PHE A 563 6.97 8.35 12.22
C PHE A 563 6.03 9.50 12.56
N GLN A 564 6.54 10.74 12.49
CA GLN A 564 5.76 11.94 12.79
C GLN A 564 4.63 12.16 11.78
N ILE A 565 4.90 12.00 10.47
CA ILE A 565 3.84 12.10 9.46
C ILE A 565 2.72 11.08 9.72
N LYS A 566 3.08 9.87 10.15
CA LYS A 566 2.10 8.84 10.48
C LYS A 566 1.31 9.16 11.75
N ASP A 567 1.92 9.75 12.78
CA ASP A 567 1.19 10.24 13.96
C ASP A 567 0.17 11.31 13.54
N ASP A 568 0.61 12.34 12.80
CA ASP A 568 -0.27 13.41 12.31
C ASP A 568 -1.45 12.86 11.47
N LEU A 569 -1.22 11.80 10.68
CA LEU A 569 -2.27 11.12 9.91
C LEU A 569 -3.26 10.36 10.80
N LEU A 570 -2.78 9.70 11.86
CA LEU A 570 -3.63 8.96 12.80
C LEU A 570 -4.49 9.89 13.65
N ASP A 571 -3.94 11.04 14.07
CA ASP A 571 -4.66 12.01 14.90
C ASP A 571 -5.91 12.53 14.16
N VAL A 572 -5.75 12.92 12.88
CA VAL A 572 -6.87 13.33 12.02
C VAL A 572 -7.89 12.21 11.82
N GLU A 573 -7.44 10.95 11.69
CA GLU A 573 -8.34 9.80 11.54
C GLU A 573 -9.17 9.53 12.81
N SER A 574 -8.58 9.74 13.99
CA SER A 574 -9.28 9.58 15.27
C SER A 574 -10.27 10.71 15.55
N ASP A 575 -9.93 11.96 15.22
CA ASP A 575 -10.82 13.12 15.42
C ASP A 575 -12.11 12.97 14.60
N GLU A 576 -12.00 12.53 13.34
CA GLU A 576 -13.15 12.27 12.47
C GLU A 576 -14.06 11.14 13.01
N ALA A 577 -13.48 10.10 13.62
CA ALA A 577 -14.25 9.01 14.23
C ALA A 577 -14.91 9.42 15.56
N THR A 578 -14.41 10.47 16.21
CA THR A 578 -14.81 10.90 17.56
C THR A 578 -15.64 12.18 17.57
N LEU A 579 -16.17 12.60 16.40
CA LEU A 579 -17.07 13.76 16.16
C LEU A 579 -18.38 13.81 16.99
N GLY A 580 -18.47 13.08 18.11
CA GLY A 580 -19.47 13.21 19.17
C GLY A 580 -18.94 13.72 20.52
N LYS A 581 -17.66 14.12 20.67
CA LYS A 581 -17.13 14.74 21.91
C LYS A 581 -16.28 15.99 21.62
N PRO A 582 -16.28 16.99 22.52
CA PRO A 582 -15.83 18.34 22.17
C PRO A 582 -14.31 18.40 21.96
N ALA A 583 -13.94 18.95 20.80
CA ALA A 583 -12.63 19.38 20.37
C ALA A 583 -12.03 20.46 21.30
N GLN A 584 -11.54 20.06 22.48
CA GLN A 584 -10.99 21.00 23.47
C GLN A 584 -9.52 20.81 23.84
N LEU A 585 -8.78 19.89 23.22
CA LEU A 585 -7.30 19.88 23.35
C LEU A 585 -6.57 20.53 22.17
N ASP A 586 -7.29 20.86 21.10
CA ASP A 586 -6.69 20.99 19.77
C ASP A 586 -6.36 22.40 19.28
N ALA A 587 -6.89 23.44 19.95
CA ALA A 587 -6.63 24.81 19.52
C ALA A 587 -5.17 25.28 19.72
N ARG A 588 -4.36 24.56 20.53
CA ARG A 588 -2.96 24.94 20.83
C ARG A 588 -1.92 24.29 19.91
N ASN A 589 -2.15 23.06 19.44
CA ASN A 589 -1.17 22.27 18.67
C ASN A 589 -1.56 22.06 17.18
N GLN A 590 -2.78 22.37 16.75
CA GLN A 590 -3.23 22.06 15.38
C GLN A 590 -2.88 23.10 14.29
N ALA A 591 -2.04 24.10 14.58
CA ALA A 591 -1.72 25.12 13.57
C ALA A 591 -0.75 24.62 12.48
N SER A 592 0.03 23.57 12.75
CA SER A 592 1.14 23.14 11.89
C SER A 592 1.43 21.64 11.99
N THR A 593 0.62 20.82 11.30
CA THR A 593 0.90 19.39 11.09
C THR A 593 1.26 19.12 9.63
N PHE A 594 1.93 18.01 9.34
CA PHE A 594 2.18 17.60 7.95
C PHE A 594 0.88 17.49 7.14
N VAL A 595 -0.20 16.99 7.76
CA VAL A 595 -1.51 16.88 7.12
C VAL A 595 -2.10 18.26 6.80
N ARG A 596 -1.93 19.25 7.68
CA ARG A 596 -2.41 20.62 7.42
C ARG A 596 -1.62 21.30 6.32
N CYS A 597 -0.30 21.08 6.24
CA CYS A 597 0.55 21.68 5.21
C CYS A 597 0.39 21.03 3.83
N LEU A 598 0.24 19.70 3.78
CA LEU A 598 0.27 18.92 2.53
C LEU A 598 -1.10 18.40 2.09
N GLY A 599 -2.11 18.51 2.94
CA GLY A 599 -3.32 17.71 2.84
C GLY A 599 -3.05 16.23 3.15
N ARG A 600 -4.12 15.46 3.40
CA ARG A 600 -4.01 14.05 3.77
C ARG A 600 -3.31 13.21 2.70
N GLN A 601 -3.63 13.44 1.42
CA GLN A 601 -2.99 12.76 0.30
C GLN A 601 -1.50 13.10 0.21
N GLY A 602 -1.14 14.39 0.22
CA GLY A 602 0.25 14.82 0.16
C GLY A 602 1.07 14.32 1.34
N ALA A 603 0.49 14.31 2.55
CA ALA A 603 1.12 13.70 3.73
C ALA A 603 1.35 12.19 3.56
N THR A 604 0.41 11.46 2.96
CA THR A 604 0.56 10.02 2.69
C THR A 604 1.67 9.75 1.66
N GLU A 605 1.73 10.54 0.60
CA GLU A 605 2.80 10.46 -0.41
C GLU A 605 4.17 10.79 0.22
N HIS A 606 4.23 11.79 1.09
CA HIS A 606 5.44 12.18 1.81
C HIS A 606 5.90 11.08 2.79
N LEU A 607 4.96 10.46 3.51
CA LEU A 607 5.21 9.28 4.33
C LEU A 607 5.86 8.16 3.53
N TYR A 608 5.30 7.80 2.37
CA TYR A 608 5.84 6.75 1.52
C TYR A 608 7.23 7.11 0.97
N ARG A 609 7.47 8.38 0.61
CA ARG A 609 8.79 8.86 0.18
C ARG A 609 9.84 8.61 1.27
N HIS A 610 9.56 8.99 2.51
CA HIS A 610 10.48 8.75 3.63
C HIS A 610 10.64 7.26 3.91
N TYR A 611 9.55 6.48 3.92
CA TYR A 611 9.60 5.03 4.08
C TYR A 611 10.55 4.36 3.07
N TYR A 612 10.41 4.67 1.78
CA TYR A 612 11.24 4.08 0.74
C TYR A 612 12.72 4.43 0.88
N ARG A 613 13.02 5.70 1.21
CA ARG A 613 14.40 6.13 1.45
C ARG A 613 15.00 5.48 2.70
N ALA A 614 14.19 5.23 3.73
CA ALA A 614 14.64 4.48 4.90
C ALA A 614 15.09 3.07 4.48
N ILE A 615 14.23 2.31 3.81
CA ILE A 615 14.60 0.93 3.43
C ILE A 615 15.78 0.90 2.45
N GLU A 616 15.86 1.85 1.52
CA GLU A 616 17.04 1.98 0.64
C GLU A 616 18.33 2.19 1.45
N ALA A 617 18.32 3.02 2.49
CA ALA A 617 19.49 3.31 3.30
C ALA A 617 20.09 2.08 4.00
N ILE A 618 19.28 1.07 4.33
CA ILE A 618 19.74 -0.17 4.98
C ILE A 618 19.91 -1.34 4.00
N SER A 619 19.78 -1.10 2.69
CA SER A 619 19.74 -2.19 1.72
C SER A 619 21.06 -2.95 1.57
N ASP A 620 22.15 -2.32 2.00
CA ASP A 620 23.50 -2.88 2.01
C ASP A 620 23.92 -3.38 3.41
N ILE A 621 23.03 -3.31 4.41
CA ILE A 621 23.25 -3.88 5.74
C ILE A 621 22.76 -5.33 5.74
N ASP A 622 23.67 -6.25 6.06
CA ASP A 622 23.35 -7.66 6.22
C ASP A 622 22.33 -7.90 7.34
N ASN A 623 21.43 -8.87 7.12
CA ASN A 623 20.38 -9.28 8.07
C ASN A 623 19.46 -8.14 8.56
N SER A 624 19.27 -7.09 7.74
CA SER A 624 18.41 -5.95 8.04
C SER A 624 16.91 -6.19 7.85
N GLN A 625 16.46 -7.46 7.69
CA GLN A 625 15.05 -7.77 7.42
C GLN A 625 14.13 -7.28 8.55
N ALA A 626 14.53 -7.45 9.81
CA ALA A 626 13.74 -6.97 10.95
C ALA A 626 13.59 -5.44 10.95
N LEU A 627 14.60 -4.69 10.52
CA LEU A 627 14.51 -3.23 10.37
C LEU A 627 13.53 -2.86 9.25
N THR A 628 13.61 -3.53 8.11
CA THR A 628 12.66 -3.35 7.00
C THR A 628 11.22 -3.63 7.44
N GLN A 629 11.02 -4.68 8.24
CA GLN A 629 9.71 -5.01 8.79
C GLN A 629 9.24 -3.98 9.82
N MET A 630 10.13 -3.41 10.65
CA MET A 630 9.78 -2.32 11.57
C MET A 630 9.35 -1.04 10.83
N ALA A 631 10.02 -0.69 9.73
CA ALA A 631 9.61 0.41 8.87
C ALA A 631 8.24 0.13 8.21
N THR A 632 7.96 -1.13 7.88
CA THR A 632 6.67 -1.53 7.28
C THR A 632 5.54 -1.53 8.32
N TRP A 633 5.82 -2.03 9.54
CA TRP A 633 4.92 -1.93 10.68
C TRP A 633 4.51 -0.47 10.97
N LEU A 634 5.45 0.47 10.82
CA LEU A 634 5.14 1.89 10.98
C LEU A 634 4.06 2.37 10.00
N LEU A 635 4.07 1.89 8.75
CA LEU A 635 3.02 2.23 7.80
C LEU A 635 1.68 1.63 8.21
N GLU A 636 1.67 0.39 8.71
CA GLU A 636 0.46 -0.38 8.96
C GLU A 636 -0.19 -0.09 10.32
N ARG A 637 0.52 0.59 11.23
CA ARG A 637 -0.01 0.87 12.57
C ARG A 637 -1.31 1.68 12.50
N ARG A 638 -2.24 1.32 13.38
CA ARG A 638 -3.58 1.95 13.55
C ARG A 638 -3.73 2.73 14.86
N SER A 639 -2.67 2.79 15.66
CA SER A 639 -2.63 3.45 16.97
C SER A 639 -1.20 3.73 17.37
#